data_AF-A0A9W3AQ61-F1
#
_entry.id   AF-A0A9W3AQ61-F1
#
_cell.length_a   1.000
_cell.length_b   1.000
_cell.length_c   1.000
_cell.angle_alpha   90.00
_cell.angle_beta   90.00
_cell.angle_gamma   90.00
#
_symmetry.space_group_name_H-M   'P 1'
#
loop_
_entity.id
_entity.type
_entity.pdbx_description
1 polymer ?
#
loop_
_entity_poly.entity_id
_entity_poly.type
_entity_poly.pdbx_seq_one_letter_code
_entity_poly.pdbx_strand_id
1 'polypeptide(L)'
;MSDSEAPSVSQNETETKEATGNACQNSPVENSSSPATETAVTTPAAETAAPAPETPAHVTEAEQLYQKLTSATESRCLLRKHLTQAIFDKVKNRKTSLGGTLAHCIRSGCENIDSGVGIYASDPEAYATFSELFDPIIKEYHKLPEKKALHHANCDFGDVNKSKLEDLDPEGKFIVSTRIRIGRSLDGFGFPPILTVQNRKDIEAKALEALNSFSEDLKGTYYPLSDMDEDTQSRLTEEHFLFNDSDRFLKAAGGYNDWPTARGIFYNESKTFLVWVNEEDHLRVISMQKGGDIGAVYKRLATAYKTLEEKLKFSRDDRVGFLTFCPTNLGTTLRASVHIKIPLLSATDKFKSLCEKLNLQARGIHGEHTDSQGGVYDISNKRRLGLTEYQAVHEMYNGIKEIIKQEKELAWRPSNLEEMFDHLTKAKSCKSLLKKYLTKDTFEKLKDKKTSHNATLGDCILSGVLNLDSGVGLYAADPESYTEFALLFDPVIKDYHKLKLNEPITHPASDFGDLENLGFADLDPEGSMIVSTRIRVGRSHKDFAFPPVLQSEDRIQMEQNSVEALNAFSGELKGTYYPLTGMSKETQDQLTKDHFLFNDSDRFLKAAGGYNDWPTGRGIFFNENKTFLVWVNEEDHLRLISMQKGGDVGAIYKRLVTAIKALEEKLMFARDDRLGYLTFCPSNLGTTLRASVHIKIPHLSARKDFKSVCEKLKLQARGIHGEHTASEGGVYDISNKRRLGLTEIEAVKEMVAGVQEIIRLEKESSTTKTRSCHVL
;
A
#
# COMPACT_ATOMS: atom_id res chain seq x y z
N MET A 1 -57.35 -1.23 -3.81
CA MET A 1 -57.97 -2.57 -3.79
C MET A 1 -56.90 -3.56 -4.22
N SER A 2 -56.75 -4.62 -3.41
CA SER A 2 -55.91 -5.82 -3.53
C SER A 2 -54.38 -5.67 -3.46
N ASP A 3 -53.90 -5.58 -2.22
CA ASP A 3 -52.98 -6.48 -1.49
C ASP A 3 -52.26 -7.64 -2.21
N SER A 4 -50.97 -7.82 -1.87
CA SER A 4 -50.30 -9.07 -1.43
C SER A 4 -48.79 -8.79 -1.29
N GLU A 5 -48.29 -8.65 -0.06
CA GLU A 5 -47.65 -9.67 0.80
C GLU A 5 -46.12 -9.81 0.59
N ALA A 6 -45.40 -9.40 1.63
CA ALA A 6 -43.96 -9.57 1.81
C ALA A 6 -43.68 -10.78 2.73
N PRO A 7 -42.60 -11.56 2.52
CA PRO A 7 -42.30 -12.69 3.39
C PRO A 7 -41.47 -12.27 4.61
N SER A 8 -41.90 -12.77 5.77
CA SER A 8 -41.25 -12.74 7.08
C SER A 8 -40.03 -13.68 7.14
N VAL A 9 -38.93 -13.22 7.74
CA VAL A 9 -37.78 -14.07 8.12
C VAL A 9 -37.67 -14.15 9.64
N SER A 10 -37.63 -15.39 10.11
CA SER A 10 -37.63 -15.88 11.49
C SER A 10 -36.34 -15.59 12.26
N GLN A 11 -36.49 -15.17 13.51
CA GLN A 11 -35.46 -15.15 14.55
C GLN A 11 -35.25 -16.58 15.09
N ASN A 12 -34.00 -17.02 15.21
CA ASN A 12 -33.61 -18.21 15.96
C ASN A 12 -32.81 -17.76 17.18
N GLU A 13 -33.46 -17.81 18.34
CA GLU A 13 -32.85 -17.77 19.66
C GLU A 13 -32.21 -19.14 19.96
N THR A 14 -31.02 -19.14 20.57
CA THR A 14 -30.44 -20.35 21.16
C THR A 14 -30.27 -20.13 22.66
N GLU A 15 -31.11 -20.84 23.41
CA GLU A 15 -31.07 -20.99 24.85
C GLU A 15 -29.80 -21.74 25.30
N THR A 16 -29.14 -21.25 26.36
CA THR A 16 -28.35 -22.10 27.25
C THR A 16 -28.78 -21.88 28.69
N LYS A 17 -29.07 -23.02 29.33
CA LYS A 17 -29.78 -23.23 30.59
C LYS A 17 -29.08 -22.67 31.84
N GLU A 18 -29.88 -22.06 32.71
CA GLU A 18 -29.63 -21.92 34.14
C GLU A 18 -29.90 -23.22 34.90
N ALA A 19 -29.15 -23.46 35.98
CA ALA A 19 -29.55 -24.31 37.09
C ALA A 19 -28.96 -23.78 38.41
N THR A 20 -29.80 -23.04 39.15
CA THR A 20 -30.15 -23.19 40.58
C THR A 20 -29.08 -23.45 41.66
N GLY A 21 -29.12 -22.67 42.75
CA GLY A 21 -28.57 -23.12 44.05
C GLY A 21 -28.43 -22.11 45.20
N ASN A 22 -29.56 -21.66 45.75
CA ASN A 22 -29.84 -21.15 47.12
C ASN A 22 -28.76 -20.58 48.09
N ALA A 23 -29.05 -19.34 48.48
CA ALA A 23 -29.01 -18.66 49.78
C ALA A 23 -28.59 -19.39 51.09
N CYS A 24 -27.85 -18.68 51.95
CA CYS A 24 -28.22 -18.49 53.37
C CYS A 24 -27.49 -17.30 54.03
N GLN A 25 -28.11 -16.77 55.08
CA GLN A 25 -28.00 -15.43 55.66
C GLN A 25 -26.99 -15.27 56.81
N ASN A 26 -26.73 -14.00 57.17
CA ASN A 26 -26.73 -13.39 58.53
C ASN A 26 -25.42 -12.74 59.07
N SER A 27 -25.40 -11.40 58.94
CA SER A 27 -25.48 -10.39 60.03
C SER A 27 -24.25 -9.99 60.90
N PRO A 28 -24.24 -8.74 61.45
CA PRO A 28 -23.06 -7.89 61.72
C PRO A 28 -22.91 -7.43 63.20
N VAL A 29 -21.77 -6.83 63.63
CA VAL A 29 -21.62 -5.99 64.86
C VAL A 29 -20.32 -5.12 64.75
N GLU A 30 -20.37 -3.79 64.58
CA GLU A 30 -20.40 -2.63 65.52
C GLU A 30 -19.07 -2.12 66.14
N ASN A 31 -19.02 -0.78 66.21
CA ASN A 31 -18.05 0.17 66.76
C ASN A 31 -17.78 0.05 68.28
N SER A 32 -16.62 0.54 68.74
CA SER A 32 -16.55 1.39 69.95
C SER A 32 -15.24 2.20 70.00
N SER A 33 -15.28 3.30 70.76
CA SER A 33 -14.43 4.49 70.71
C SER A 33 -13.65 4.75 72.02
N SER A 34 -12.52 5.48 71.89
CA SER A 34 -11.90 6.45 72.83
C SER A 34 -11.19 5.94 74.13
N PRO A 35 -10.37 6.75 74.85
CA PRO A 35 -9.71 8.05 74.55
C PRO A 35 -8.20 8.16 74.94
N ALA A 36 -7.68 9.39 74.79
CA ALA A 36 -6.32 9.94 74.87
C ALA A 36 -5.53 9.88 76.21
N THR A 37 -4.21 10.16 76.13
CA THR A 37 -3.44 10.95 77.12
C THR A 37 -2.10 11.44 76.57
N GLU A 38 -1.75 12.70 76.87
CA GLU A 38 -0.48 13.39 76.59
C GLU A 38 0.66 12.90 77.51
N THR A 39 1.91 13.02 77.06
CA THR A 39 3.02 13.57 77.88
C THR A 39 4.28 13.82 77.05
N ALA A 40 4.87 14.99 77.22
CA ALA A 40 6.15 15.40 76.66
C ALA A 40 7.33 14.92 77.53
N VAL A 41 8.43 14.47 76.93
CA VAL A 41 9.74 14.38 77.61
C VAL A 41 10.87 14.79 76.64
N THR A 42 11.75 15.59 77.20
CA THR A 42 12.95 16.27 76.70
C THR A 42 14.11 15.35 76.29
N THR A 43 14.93 15.86 75.36
CA THR A 43 16.24 15.37 74.89
C THR A 43 17.24 14.95 75.97
N PRO A 44 18.17 14.05 75.62
CA PRO A 44 19.58 14.31 75.85
C PRO A 44 20.45 14.14 74.60
N ALA A 45 21.53 14.92 74.57
CA ALA A 45 22.52 15.02 73.53
C ALA A 45 23.65 13.97 73.66
N ALA A 46 24.15 13.58 72.49
CA ALA A 46 25.54 13.25 72.14
C ALA A 46 26.29 12.12 72.89
N GLU A 47 26.42 10.98 72.22
CA GLU A 47 27.67 10.23 72.16
C GLU A 47 27.99 9.88 70.69
N THR A 48 29.23 10.18 70.31
CA THR A 48 29.79 10.15 68.96
C THR A 48 29.99 8.72 68.44
N ALA A 49 29.34 8.38 67.32
CA ALA A 49 29.61 7.17 66.54
C ALA A 49 30.31 7.51 65.21
N ALA A 50 31.21 6.62 64.80
CA ALA A 50 32.10 6.65 63.63
C ALA A 50 31.43 7.09 62.31
N PRO A 51 32.19 7.59 61.31
CA PRO A 51 31.62 8.04 60.04
C PRO A 51 30.84 6.90 59.38
N ALA A 52 29.57 7.17 59.10
CA ALA A 52 28.72 6.27 58.34
C ALA A 52 29.30 6.06 56.92
N PRO A 53 29.19 4.85 56.36
CA PRO A 53 29.60 4.57 54.99
C PRO A 53 28.84 5.48 54.01
N GLU A 54 29.53 5.92 52.96
CA GLU A 54 28.94 6.70 51.87
C GLU A 54 27.62 6.06 51.40
N THR A 55 26.56 6.86 51.43
CA THR A 55 25.23 6.48 50.95
C THR A 55 25.31 6.14 49.46
N PRO A 56 24.69 5.06 48.96
CA PRO A 56 24.67 4.78 47.52
C PRO A 56 24.08 5.99 46.79
N ALA A 57 24.74 6.48 45.74
CA ALA A 57 24.26 7.59 44.94
C ALA A 57 22.79 7.35 44.53
N HIS A 58 21.87 8.22 44.94
CA HIS A 58 20.47 8.16 44.53
C HIS A 58 20.41 8.26 43.01
N VAL A 59 20.10 7.14 42.33
CA VAL A 59 19.87 7.10 40.88
C VAL A 59 18.71 8.04 40.55
N THR A 60 18.96 9.03 39.70
CA THR A 60 17.95 10.02 39.30
C THR A 60 16.86 9.37 38.43
N GLU A 61 15.65 9.94 38.39
CA GLU A 61 14.56 9.44 37.53
C GLU A 61 15.01 9.35 36.06
N ALA A 62 15.78 10.34 35.57
CA ALA A 62 16.32 10.33 34.22
C ALA A 62 17.23 9.12 33.96
N GLU A 63 18.04 8.72 34.93
CA GLU A 63 18.91 7.54 34.84
C GLU A 63 18.11 6.24 34.82
N GLN A 64 17.05 6.14 35.63
CA GLN A 64 16.14 4.99 35.61
C GLN A 64 15.41 4.85 34.26
N LEU A 65 14.88 5.95 33.73
CA LEU A 65 14.19 5.98 32.43
C LEU A 65 15.15 5.63 31.28
N TYR A 66 16.38 6.13 31.32
CA TYR A 66 17.39 5.82 30.32
C TYR A 66 17.85 4.36 30.36
N GLN A 67 18.01 3.77 31.54
CA GLN A 67 18.27 2.33 31.69
C GLN A 67 17.13 1.49 31.12
N LYS A 68 15.87 1.87 31.37
CA LYS A 68 14.69 1.18 30.81
C LYS A 68 14.68 1.25 29.27
N LEU A 69 14.99 2.42 28.70
CA LEU A 69 15.05 2.61 27.25
C LEU A 69 16.14 1.77 26.58
N THR A 70 17.33 1.68 27.19
CA THR A 70 18.50 0.99 26.63
C THR A 70 18.49 -0.51 26.81
N SER A 71 17.78 -1.03 27.83
CA SER A 71 17.59 -2.46 28.08
C SER A 71 16.54 -3.14 27.18
N ALA A 72 15.71 -2.37 26.49
CA ALA A 72 14.72 -2.92 25.57
C ALA A 72 15.41 -3.67 24.39
N THR A 73 15.03 -4.91 24.11
CA THR A 73 15.63 -5.70 23.01
C THR A 73 15.19 -5.24 21.63
N GLU A 74 13.98 -4.67 21.51
CA GLU A 74 13.42 -4.18 20.24
C GLU A 74 12.69 -2.85 20.45
N SER A 75 13.01 -1.82 19.67
CA SER A 75 12.25 -0.56 19.61
C SER A 75 12.61 0.21 18.35
N ARG A 76 11.58 0.79 17.71
CA ARG A 76 11.72 1.66 16.53
C ARG A 76 11.60 3.15 16.87
N CYS A 77 11.61 3.46 18.16
CA CYS A 77 11.39 4.80 18.69
C CYS A 77 12.54 5.75 18.36
N LEU A 78 12.25 6.94 17.80
CA LEU A 78 13.28 7.95 17.51
C LEU A 78 14.04 8.40 18.76
N LEU A 79 13.38 8.48 19.92
CA LEU A 79 14.04 8.74 21.20
C LEU A 79 15.17 7.74 21.45
N ARG A 80 14.92 6.43 21.28
CA ARG A 80 15.95 5.39 21.50
C ARG A 80 17.13 5.56 20.55
N LYS A 81 16.86 5.93 19.30
CA LYS A 81 17.89 6.14 18.29
C LYS A 81 18.80 7.33 18.63
N HIS A 82 18.22 8.42 19.12
CA HIS A 82 18.92 9.70 19.29
C HIS A 82 19.42 9.96 20.71
N LEU A 83 18.82 9.37 21.75
CA LEU A 83 19.31 9.48 23.12
C LEU A 83 20.49 8.51 23.34
N THR A 84 21.65 8.87 22.79
CA THR A 84 22.91 8.14 23.04
C THR A 84 23.42 8.41 24.46
N GLN A 85 24.32 7.56 24.97
CA GLN A 85 24.98 7.78 26.25
C GLN A 85 25.64 9.17 26.34
N ALA A 86 26.33 9.58 25.27
CA ALA A 86 26.99 10.87 25.21
C ALA A 86 26.00 12.04 25.29
N ILE A 87 24.85 11.94 24.60
CA ILE A 87 23.80 12.97 24.68
C ILE A 87 23.16 12.95 26.08
N PHE A 88 22.84 11.78 26.60
CA PHE A 88 22.26 11.61 27.94
C PHE A 88 23.13 12.26 29.01
N ASP A 89 24.42 11.92 29.08
CA ASP A 89 25.35 12.48 30.07
C ASP A 89 25.51 14.00 29.93
N LYS A 90 25.41 14.53 28.70
CA LYS A 90 25.51 15.97 28.42
C LYS A 90 24.29 16.75 28.93
N VAL A 91 23.09 16.16 28.91
CA VAL A 91 21.83 16.90 29.14
C VAL A 91 21.04 16.44 30.36
N LYS A 92 21.36 15.30 30.99
CA LYS A 92 20.59 14.69 32.10
C LYS A 92 20.36 15.60 33.31
N ASN A 93 21.28 16.52 33.59
CA ASN A 93 21.22 17.43 34.74
C ASN A 93 20.69 18.84 34.39
N ARG A 94 20.34 19.10 33.12
CA ARG A 94 19.81 20.42 32.71
C ARG A 94 18.36 20.57 33.15
N LYS A 95 17.97 21.82 33.42
CA LYS A 95 16.59 22.20 33.72
C LYS A 95 16.20 23.44 32.92
N THR A 96 14.94 23.52 32.53
CA THR A 96 14.35 24.75 31.97
C THR A 96 14.06 25.73 33.11
N SER A 97 13.81 27.00 32.78
CA SER A 97 13.47 28.05 33.73
C SER A 97 12.16 27.78 34.47
N LEU A 98 11.27 26.95 33.90
CA LEU A 98 10.03 26.49 34.52
C LEU A 98 10.19 25.18 35.30
N GLY A 99 11.41 24.64 35.42
CA GLY A 99 11.69 23.41 36.18
C GLY A 99 11.50 22.11 35.39
N GLY A 100 11.27 22.19 34.08
CA GLY A 100 11.29 21.05 33.17
C GLY A 100 12.61 20.32 33.16
N THR A 101 12.58 19.01 33.00
CA THR A 101 13.76 18.13 33.08
C THR A 101 13.78 17.16 31.91
N LEU A 102 14.93 16.51 31.67
CA LEU A 102 15.00 15.44 30.67
C LEU A 102 14.01 14.31 30.98
N ALA A 103 13.84 13.94 32.26
CA ALA A 103 12.92 12.88 32.68
C ALA A 103 11.47 13.17 32.23
N HIS A 104 10.98 14.40 32.42
CA HIS A 104 9.67 14.82 31.92
C HIS A 104 9.53 14.60 30.40
N CYS A 105 10.60 14.86 29.65
CA CYS A 105 10.55 14.79 28.19
C CYS A 105 10.55 13.36 27.65
N ILE A 106 11.29 12.45 28.28
CA ILE A 106 11.56 11.10 27.75
C ILE A 106 10.64 10.01 28.32
N ARG A 107 9.92 10.30 29.41
CA ARG A 107 9.12 9.31 30.18
C ARG A 107 8.23 8.45 29.28
N SER A 108 7.47 9.08 28.38
CA SER A 108 6.53 8.36 27.52
C SER A 108 7.19 7.32 26.63
N GLY A 109 8.31 7.65 25.96
CA GLY A 109 9.03 6.69 25.11
C GLY A 109 9.80 5.62 25.88
N CYS A 110 10.22 5.92 27.12
CA CYS A 110 10.83 4.95 28.02
C CYS A 110 9.80 3.95 28.59
N GLU A 111 8.56 4.39 28.81
CA GLU A 111 7.46 3.53 29.28
C GLU A 111 6.76 2.78 28.16
N ASN A 112 6.69 3.39 26.98
CA ASN A 112 6.02 2.86 25.79
C ASN A 112 7.02 2.75 24.64
N ILE A 113 7.87 1.72 24.71
CA ILE A 113 8.99 1.49 23.78
C ILE A 113 8.56 1.28 22.32
N ASP A 114 7.29 1.02 22.09
CA ASP A 114 6.67 0.85 20.78
C ASP A 114 6.23 2.18 20.14
N SER A 115 6.41 3.32 20.82
CA SER A 115 6.19 4.66 20.25
C SER A 115 7.05 4.89 19.00
N GLY A 116 6.50 5.56 18.00
CA GLY A 116 7.28 5.97 16.82
C GLY A 116 8.31 7.07 17.14
N VAL A 117 7.99 8.00 18.05
CA VAL A 117 8.83 9.17 18.36
C VAL A 117 9.31 9.16 19.81
N GLY A 118 8.38 9.01 20.77
CA GLY A 118 8.65 8.77 22.18
C GLY A 118 9.16 9.94 23.03
N ILE A 119 9.18 11.18 22.51
CA ILE A 119 9.59 12.36 23.28
C ILE A 119 8.50 13.44 23.22
N TYR A 120 8.30 14.13 24.35
CA TYR A 120 7.43 15.30 24.49
C TYR A 120 8.21 16.43 25.16
N ALA A 121 7.86 17.68 24.90
CA ALA A 121 8.50 18.81 25.57
C ALA A 121 7.90 19.02 26.97
N SER A 122 8.71 19.33 27.99
CA SER A 122 8.18 19.71 29.31
C SER A 122 7.56 21.10 29.32
N ASP A 123 8.06 21.98 28.47
CA ASP A 123 7.67 23.37 28.30
C ASP A 123 8.27 23.92 27.00
N PRO A 124 7.91 25.14 26.54
CA PRO A 124 8.47 25.75 25.34
C PRO A 124 10.01 25.80 25.29
N GLU A 125 10.69 26.02 26.42
CA GLU A 125 12.16 26.14 26.47
C GLU A 125 12.87 24.79 26.32
N ALA A 126 12.18 23.67 26.57
CA ALA A 126 12.74 22.33 26.44
C ALA A 126 13.37 22.07 25.05
N TYR A 127 12.79 22.64 23.99
CA TYR A 127 13.33 22.55 22.63
C TYR A 127 14.71 23.19 22.48
N ALA A 128 15.02 24.23 23.24
CA ALA A 128 16.34 24.86 23.27
C ALA A 128 17.27 24.17 24.27
N THR A 129 16.79 23.95 25.50
CA THR A 129 17.56 23.38 26.63
C THR A 129 18.06 21.97 26.34
N PHE A 130 17.27 21.16 25.63
CA PHE A 130 17.61 19.80 25.23
C PHE A 130 17.75 19.67 23.70
N SER A 131 18.18 20.74 23.02
CA SER A 131 18.29 20.79 21.55
C SER A 131 19.18 19.70 20.96
N GLU A 132 20.22 19.23 21.67
CA GLU A 132 21.05 18.11 21.23
C GLU A 132 20.28 16.79 21.06
N LEU A 133 19.11 16.66 21.72
CA LEU A 133 18.20 15.53 21.56
C LEU A 133 17.01 15.87 20.65
N PHE A 134 16.38 17.03 20.85
CA PHE A 134 15.19 17.41 20.06
C PHE A 134 15.53 17.67 18.59
N ASP A 135 16.61 18.38 18.28
CA ASP A 135 16.89 18.79 16.90
C ASP A 135 17.11 17.60 15.95
N PRO A 136 17.89 16.56 16.31
CA PRO A 136 18.01 15.35 15.49
C PRO A 136 16.67 14.63 15.29
N ILE A 137 15.84 14.51 16.35
CA ILE A 137 14.52 13.87 16.28
C ILE A 137 13.58 14.67 15.37
N ILE A 138 13.54 15.99 15.51
CA ILE A 138 12.73 16.90 14.68
C ILE A 138 13.17 16.78 13.22
N LYS A 139 14.47 16.83 12.94
CA LYS A 139 15.00 16.71 11.57
C LYS A 139 14.64 15.36 10.95
N GLU A 140 14.79 14.26 11.68
CA GLU A 140 14.46 12.94 11.16
C GLU A 140 12.96 12.78 10.91
N TYR A 141 12.11 13.14 11.88
CA TYR A 141 10.66 13.02 11.76
C TYR A 141 10.10 13.87 10.61
N HIS A 142 10.51 15.14 10.53
CA HIS A 142 10.07 16.07 9.49
C HIS A 142 10.85 15.93 8.17
N LYS A 143 11.71 14.91 8.06
CA LYS A 143 12.54 14.60 6.87
C LYS A 143 13.35 15.81 6.37
N LEU A 144 13.89 16.59 7.30
CA LEU A 144 14.73 17.75 7.00
C LEU A 144 16.18 17.32 6.77
N PRO A 145 16.93 18.03 5.89
CA PRO A 145 18.35 17.73 5.69
C PRO A 145 19.15 17.91 6.98
N GLU A 146 19.92 16.90 7.37
CA GLU A 146 20.66 16.87 8.65
C GLU A 146 21.55 18.09 8.86
N LYS A 147 22.25 18.51 7.80
CA LYS A 147 23.20 19.65 7.83
C LYS A 147 22.53 21.02 7.73
N LYS A 148 21.23 21.08 7.45
CA LYS A 148 20.51 22.36 7.35
C LYS A 148 20.09 22.83 8.73
N ALA A 149 20.27 24.12 9.00
CA ALA A 149 19.74 24.75 10.20
C ALA A 149 18.21 24.64 10.20
N LEU A 150 17.62 24.42 11.37
CA LEU A 150 16.18 24.49 11.55
C LEU A 150 15.72 25.92 11.32
N HIS A 151 14.70 26.08 10.48
CA HIS A 151 14.08 27.36 10.20
C HIS A 151 12.61 27.14 9.82
N HIS A 152 11.75 27.99 10.35
CA HIS A 152 10.34 28.04 10.04
C HIS A 152 9.93 29.43 9.56
N ALA A 153 9.00 29.47 8.60
CA ALA A 153 8.47 30.72 8.09
C ALA A 153 7.64 31.45 9.17
N ASN A 154 7.38 32.73 8.95
CA ASN A 154 6.40 33.45 9.77
C ASN A 154 5.00 32.87 9.52
N CYS A 155 4.13 32.97 10.53
CA CYS A 155 2.74 32.57 10.41
C CYS A 155 2.09 33.38 9.29
N ASP A 156 1.49 32.68 8.33
CA ASP A 156 0.85 33.32 7.18
C ASP A 156 -0.28 32.43 6.65
N PHE A 157 -1.51 32.89 6.86
CA PHE A 157 -2.72 32.27 6.32
C PHE A 157 -3.09 32.78 4.92
N GLY A 158 -2.31 33.71 4.35
CA GLY A 158 -2.58 34.36 3.08
C GLY A 158 -3.80 35.27 3.11
N ASP A 159 -4.12 35.85 1.95
CA ASP A 159 -5.37 36.59 1.75
C ASP A 159 -6.51 35.59 1.49
N VAL A 160 -7.15 35.13 2.57
CA VAL A 160 -8.23 34.12 2.50
C VAL A 160 -9.41 34.56 1.64
N ASN A 161 -9.65 35.86 1.47
CA ASN A 161 -10.71 36.39 0.60
C ASN A 161 -10.33 36.36 -0.90
N LYS A 162 -9.04 36.23 -1.22
CA LYS A 162 -8.53 36.05 -2.58
C LYS A 162 -7.98 34.64 -2.83
N SER A 163 -8.12 33.73 -1.85
CA SER A 163 -7.62 32.36 -1.99
C SER A 163 -8.40 31.61 -3.08
N LYS A 164 -7.68 30.88 -3.94
CA LYS A 164 -8.26 30.06 -5.03
C LYS A 164 -8.61 28.64 -4.57
N LEU A 165 -9.02 28.50 -3.30
CA LEU A 165 -9.41 27.23 -2.72
C LEU A 165 -10.90 26.98 -3.01
N GLU A 166 -11.17 26.48 -4.21
CA GLU A 166 -12.53 26.11 -4.64
C GLU A 166 -12.99 24.81 -3.98
N ASP A 167 -14.28 24.49 -4.07
CA ASP A 167 -14.76 23.16 -3.69
C ASP A 167 -14.14 22.10 -4.60
N LEU A 168 -13.40 21.15 -3.99
CA LEU A 168 -12.72 20.07 -4.69
C LEU A 168 -13.67 19.00 -5.23
N ASP A 169 -14.90 18.94 -4.70
CA ASP A 169 -15.91 17.98 -5.08
C ASP A 169 -17.34 18.56 -4.97
N PRO A 170 -17.71 19.51 -5.85
CA PRO A 170 -19.01 20.17 -5.80
C PRO A 170 -20.20 19.22 -5.97
N GLU A 171 -19.98 18.05 -6.58
CA GLU A 171 -20.99 17.02 -6.81
C GLU A 171 -21.10 16.02 -5.65
N GLY A 172 -20.21 16.09 -4.65
CA GLY A 172 -20.20 15.21 -3.48
C GLY A 172 -19.93 13.72 -3.80
N LYS A 173 -19.20 13.43 -4.89
CA LYS A 173 -18.95 12.06 -5.35
C LYS A 173 -17.82 11.36 -4.60
N PHE A 174 -16.82 12.11 -4.13
CA PHE A 174 -15.58 11.61 -3.56
C PHE A 174 -15.42 12.02 -2.09
N ILE A 175 -15.54 13.31 -1.77
CA ILE A 175 -15.22 13.84 -0.44
C ILE A 175 -16.45 13.77 0.47
N VAL A 176 -16.30 13.06 1.58
CA VAL A 176 -17.32 12.93 2.64
C VAL A 176 -17.31 14.15 3.56
N SER A 177 -16.12 14.58 3.99
CA SER A 177 -15.95 15.70 4.89
C SER A 177 -14.54 16.28 4.80
N THR A 178 -14.44 17.57 5.12
CA THR A 178 -13.18 18.32 5.18
C THR A 178 -12.96 18.85 6.59
N ARG A 179 -11.72 18.78 7.07
CA ARG A 179 -11.34 19.21 8.43
C ARG A 179 -9.94 19.83 8.43
N ILE A 180 -9.79 20.98 9.08
CA ILE A 180 -8.49 21.62 9.29
C ILE A 180 -8.31 21.90 10.79
N ARG A 181 -7.17 21.50 11.35
CA ARG A 181 -6.82 21.80 12.75
C ARG A 181 -5.46 22.48 12.87
N ILE A 182 -5.32 23.30 13.90
CA ILE A 182 -4.06 23.84 14.42
C ILE A 182 -4.00 23.65 15.94
N GLY A 183 -2.81 23.37 16.47
CA GLY A 183 -2.47 23.48 17.88
C GLY A 183 -1.79 24.81 18.21
N ARG A 184 -2.08 25.38 19.39
CA ARG A 184 -1.42 26.58 19.92
C ARG A 184 -1.18 26.44 21.42
N SER A 185 -0.04 26.96 21.85
CA SER A 185 0.38 26.98 23.25
C SER A 185 0.59 28.41 23.70
N LEU A 186 0.08 28.76 24.89
CA LEU A 186 0.16 30.11 25.44
C LEU A 186 1.58 30.39 25.98
N ASP A 187 2.09 31.58 25.68
CA ASP A 187 3.37 32.08 26.18
C ASP A 187 3.36 32.25 27.70
N GLY A 188 4.48 31.92 28.35
CA GLY A 188 4.63 31.99 29.81
C GLY A 188 4.11 30.78 30.60
N PHE A 189 3.55 29.76 29.94
CA PHE A 189 3.08 28.53 30.58
C PHE A 189 3.91 27.31 30.15
N GLY A 190 4.13 26.36 31.07
CA GLY A 190 4.73 25.06 30.77
C GLY A 190 3.73 24.10 30.10
N PHE A 191 4.18 22.92 29.69
CA PHE A 191 3.33 21.85 29.14
C PHE A 191 2.84 20.90 30.24
N PRO A 192 1.91 19.96 29.95
CA PRO A 192 1.24 19.14 30.96
C PRO A 192 2.11 18.49 32.07
N PRO A 193 3.33 17.95 31.82
CA PRO A 193 4.09 17.29 32.88
C PRO A 193 4.54 18.21 34.02
N ILE A 194 4.60 19.52 33.81
CA ILE A 194 5.01 20.50 34.83
C ILE A 194 3.94 21.57 35.11
N LEU A 195 2.76 21.42 34.51
CA LEU A 195 1.66 22.37 34.61
C LEU A 195 0.97 22.20 35.96
N THR A 196 0.93 23.25 36.78
CA THR A 196 0.18 23.23 38.04
C THR A 196 -1.33 23.35 37.79
N VAL A 197 -2.17 22.89 38.73
CA VAL A 197 -3.62 23.07 38.63
C VAL A 197 -4.01 24.54 38.45
N GLN A 198 -3.33 25.46 39.14
CA GLN A 198 -3.61 26.90 38.99
C GLN A 198 -3.24 27.41 37.59
N ASN A 199 -2.06 27.06 37.08
CA ASN A 199 -1.65 27.43 35.73
C ASN A 199 -2.65 26.89 34.68
N ARG A 200 -3.19 25.68 34.90
CA ARG A 200 -4.19 25.08 33.98
C ARG A 200 -5.49 25.86 33.97
N LYS A 201 -5.96 26.28 35.16
CA LYS A 201 -7.12 27.16 35.32
C LYS A 201 -6.88 28.55 34.72
N ASP A 202 -5.67 29.09 34.83
CA ASP A 202 -5.32 30.39 34.24
C ASP A 202 -5.32 30.32 32.70
N ILE A 203 -4.83 29.22 32.12
CA ILE A 203 -4.92 28.95 30.67
C ILE A 203 -6.38 28.85 30.24
N GLU A 204 -7.19 28.07 30.97
CA GLU A 204 -8.62 27.94 30.69
C GLU A 204 -9.31 29.31 30.75
N ALA A 205 -9.12 30.09 31.81
CA ALA A 205 -9.73 31.40 31.96
C ALA A 205 -9.36 32.35 30.81
N LYS A 206 -8.07 32.39 30.41
CA LYS A 206 -7.61 33.16 29.24
C LYS A 206 -8.23 32.66 27.94
N ALA A 207 -8.33 31.34 27.76
CA ALA A 207 -8.99 30.75 26.61
C ALA A 207 -10.45 31.18 26.55
N LEU A 208 -11.19 31.07 27.66
CA LEU A 208 -12.61 31.46 27.74
C LEU A 208 -12.83 32.93 27.41
N GLU A 209 -11.98 33.83 27.89
CA GLU A 209 -12.04 35.25 27.54
C GLU A 209 -11.93 35.45 26.01
N ALA A 210 -10.99 34.77 25.36
CA ALA A 210 -10.81 34.83 23.92
C ALA A 210 -11.97 34.17 23.16
N LEU A 211 -12.42 33.00 23.59
CA LEU A 211 -13.52 32.25 22.98
C LEU A 211 -14.86 33.02 23.08
N ASN A 212 -15.12 33.70 24.19
CA ASN A 212 -16.31 34.52 24.39
C ASN A 212 -16.33 35.79 23.52
N SER A 213 -15.19 36.16 22.92
CA SER A 213 -15.12 37.26 21.96
C SER A 213 -15.50 36.86 20.53
N PHE A 214 -15.69 35.56 20.26
CA PHE A 214 -16.16 35.11 18.96
C PHE A 214 -17.59 35.58 18.66
N SER A 215 -17.79 36.07 17.44
CA SER A 215 -19.06 36.56 16.92
C SER A 215 -19.43 35.85 15.62
N GLU A 216 -20.64 36.13 15.11
CA GLU A 216 -21.14 35.59 13.84
C GLU A 216 -21.05 34.06 13.77
N ASP A 217 -20.51 33.49 12.68
CA ASP A 217 -20.36 32.04 12.47
C ASP A 217 -19.43 31.37 13.51
N LEU A 218 -18.64 32.11 14.28
CA LEU A 218 -17.78 31.55 15.32
C LEU A 218 -18.43 31.56 16.71
N LYS A 219 -19.56 32.24 16.89
CA LYS A 219 -20.26 32.33 18.18
C LYS A 219 -20.67 30.93 18.65
N GLY A 220 -20.43 30.64 19.91
CA GLY A 220 -20.61 29.29 20.47
C GLY A 220 -20.61 29.26 21.98
N THR A 221 -20.55 28.04 22.51
CA THR A 221 -20.62 27.78 23.95
C THR A 221 -19.44 26.91 24.37
N TYR A 222 -18.85 27.23 25.54
CA TYR A 222 -17.84 26.41 26.19
C TYR A 222 -18.48 25.46 27.20
N TYR A 223 -18.03 24.21 27.20
CA TYR A 223 -18.46 23.15 28.10
C TYR A 223 -17.24 22.61 28.84
N PRO A 224 -17.09 22.92 30.14
CA PRO A 224 -16.03 22.31 30.96
C PRO A 224 -16.31 20.82 31.13
N LEU A 225 -15.28 19.99 31.04
CA LEU A 225 -15.40 18.53 31.23
C LEU A 225 -15.79 18.19 32.68
N SER A 226 -15.41 19.01 33.66
CA SER A 226 -15.74 18.78 35.08
C SER A 226 -17.24 18.86 35.39
N ASP A 227 -18.00 19.62 34.59
CA ASP A 227 -19.44 19.82 34.80
C ASP A 227 -20.28 19.12 33.72
N MET A 228 -19.66 18.30 32.87
CA MET A 228 -20.33 17.62 31.76
C MET A 228 -21.04 16.37 32.26
N ASP A 229 -22.35 16.30 32.03
CA ASP A 229 -23.16 15.10 32.32
C ASP A 229 -22.89 13.96 31.32
N GLU A 230 -23.21 12.72 31.72
CA GLU A 230 -22.93 11.51 30.94
C GLU A 230 -23.65 11.49 29.57
N ASP A 231 -24.85 12.05 29.47
CA ASP A 231 -25.62 12.11 28.22
C ASP A 231 -24.94 13.08 27.23
N THR A 232 -24.54 14.25 27.70
CA THR A 232 -23.76 15.22 26.92
C THR A 232 -22.42 14.63 26.49
N GLN A 233 -21.72 13.95 27.39
CA GLN A 233 -20.45 13.30 27.11
C GLN A 233 -20.61 12.22 26.03
N SER A 234 -21.62 11.36 26.14
CA SER A 234 -21.90 10.29 25.18
C SER A 234 -22.22 10.86 23.80
N ARG A 235 -23.13 11.85 23.74
CA ARG A 235 -23.50 12.53 22.49
C ARG A 235 -22.29 13.19 21.81
N LEU A 236 -21.46 13.93 22.55
CA LEU A 236 -20.28 14.58 21.97
C LEU A 236 -19.20 13.57 21.55
N THR A 237 -19.15 12.40 22.18
CA THR A 237 -18.27 11.30 21.76
C THR A 237 -18.74 10.70 20.43
N GLU A 238 -20.02 10.42 20.29
CA GLU A 238 -20.65 9.91 19.05
C GLU A 238 -20.54 10.91 17.89
N GLU A 239 -20.66 12.20 18.18
CA GLU A 239 -20.46 13.27 17.20
C GLU A 239 -18.97 13.48 16.81
N HIS A 240 -18.05 12.78 17.47
CA HIS A 240 -16.58 12.94 17.36
C HIS A 240 -16.06 14.32 17.77
N PHE A 241 -16.75 14.96 18.72
CA PHE A 241 -16.41 16.28 19.25
C PHE A 241 -15.54 16.17 20.48
N LEU A 242 -15.80 15.20 21.35
CA LEU A 242 -15.12 15.08 22.63
C LEU A 242 -13.80 14.31 22.54
N PHE A 243 -12.85 14.70 23.38
CA PHE A 243 -11.60 13.97 23.62
C PHE A 243 -11.66 13.23 24.97
N ASN A 244 -10.79 12.23 25.16
CA ASN A 244 -10.76 11.42 26.38
C ASN A 244 -9.32 11.19 26.89
N ASP A 245 -9.19 10.49 28.02
CA ASP A 245 -7.93 10.21 28.71
C ASP A 245 -7.33 8.82 28.43
N SER A 246 -7.73 8.19 27.31
CA SER A 246 -7.36 6.80 27.00
C SER A 246 -6.00 6.61 26.32
N ASP A 247 -5.36 7.67 25.82
CA ASP A 247 -4.06 7.57 25.14
C ASP A 247 -2.93 7.32 26.16
N ARG A 248 -2.41 6.09 26.20
CA ARG A 248 -1.32 5.71 27.13
C ARG A 248 -0.02 6.47 26.90
N PHE A 249 0.27 6.94 25.69
CA PHE A 249 1.48 7.72 25.42
C PHE A 249 1.34 9.11 26.03
N LEU A 250 0.17 9.74 25.88
CA LEU A 250 -0.15 11.04 26.45
C LEU A 250 -0.22 10.95 27.98
N LYS A 251 -0.79 9.88 28.53
CA LYS A 251 -0.81 9.58 29.97
C LYS A 251 0.59 9.50 30.56
N ALA A 252 1.49 8.71 29.96
CA ALA A 252 2.87 8.57 30.40
C ALA A 252 3.68 9.88 30.25
N ALA A 253 3.30 10.75 29.32
CA ALA A 253 3.89 12.08 29.16
C ALA A 253 3.34 13.13 30.17
N GLY A 254 2.36 12.78 31.00
CA GLY A 254 1.72 13.69 31.95
C GLY A 254 0.55 14.52 31.39
N GLY A 255 0.06 14.22 30.18
CA GLY A 255 -1.05 14.93 29.53
C GLY A 255 -2.35 14.95 30.34
N TYR A 256 -2.58 13.88 31.10
CA TYR A 256 -3.80 13.70 31.89
C TYR A 256 -3.64 13.98 33.39
N ASN A 257 -2.56 14.64 33.80
CA ASN A 257 -2.38 15.05 35.20
C ASN A 257 -3.57 15.90 35.67
N ASP A 258 -4.15 15.59 36.82
CA ASP A 258 -5.32 16.25 37.41
C ASP A 258 -6.61 16.20 36.57
N TRP A 259 -6.77 15.20 35.70
CA TRP A 259 -7.97 15.03 34.87
C TRP A 259 -9.26 14.94 35.72
N PRO A 260 -10.39 15.56 35.30
CA PRO A 260 -10.60 16.39 34.09
C PRO A 260 -10.42 17.90 34.34
N THR A 261 -9.82 18.30 35.48
CA THR A 261 -9.78 19.70 35.94
C THR A 261 -9.27 20.67 34.89
N ALA A 262 -10.03 21.76 34.65
CA ALA A 262 -9.71 22.85 33.73
C ALA A 262 -9.47 22.39 32.28
N ARG A 263 -10.19 21.35 31.85
CA ARG A 263 -10.35 20.97 30.46
C ARG A 263 -11.77 21.27 30.00
N GLY A 264 -11.92 21.55 28.72
CA GLY A 264 -13.23 21.76 28.14
C GLY A 264 -13.21 21.79 26.63
N ILE A 265 -14.41 21.86 26.07
CA ILE A 265 -14.65 21.98 24.64
C ILE A 265 -15.53 23.19 24.38
N PHE A 266 -15.13 24.00 23.40
CA PHE A 266 -15.99 25.01 22.78
C PHE A 266 -16.44 24.51 21.41
N TYR A 267 -17.69 24.79 21.02
CA TYR A 267 -18.11 24.67 19.63
C TYR A 267 -19.14 25.75 19.26
N ASN A 268 -19.13 26.16 17.99
CA ASN A 268 -20.07 27.14 17.47
C ASN A 268 -21.49 26.55 17.30
N GLU A 269 -22.49 27.42 17.17
CA GLU A 269 -23.89 27.03 17.00
C GLU A 269 -24.10 26.08 15.80
N SER A 270 -23.35 26.28 14.72
CA SER A 270 -23.41 25.47 13.49
C SER A 270 -22.67 24.13 13.60
N LYS A 271 -21.95 23.85 14.69
CA LYS A 271 -21.11 22.63 14.86
C LYS A 271 -20.06 22.44 13.74
N THR A 272 -19.56 23.53 13.18
CA THR A 272 -18.56 23.56 12.10
C THR A 272 -17.20 24.11 12.56
N PHE A 273 -17.12 24.57 13.81
CA PHE A 273 -15.91 25.07 14.45
C PHE A 273 -15.90 24.65 15.92
N LEU A 274 -14.76 24.15 16.39
CA LEU A 274 -14.60 23.70 17.77
C LEU A 274 -13.17 23.96 18.28
N VAL A 275 -13.03 24.12 19.60
CA VAL A 275 -11.75 24.29 20.28
C VAL A 275 -11.67 23.37 21.48
N TRP A 276 -10.64 22.54 21.56
CA TRP A 276 -10.31 21.80 22.78
C TRP A 276 -9.33 22.61 23.61
N VAL A 277 -9.60 22.70 24.91
CA VAL A 277 -8.79 23.43 25.88
C VAL A 277 -8.12 22.42 26.81
N ASN A 278 -6.79 22.49 26.92
CA ASN A 278 -5.95 21.66 27.80
C ASN A 278 -6.06 20.13 27.58
N GLU A 279 -6.16 19.70 26.32
CA GLU A 279 -6.16 18.27 25.94
C GLU A 279 -4.73 17.72 25.82
N GLU A 280 -4.07 17.91 24.67
CA GLU A 280 -2.65 17.62 24.44
C GLU A 280 -1.82 18.91 24.42
N ASP A 281 -2.27 19.90 23.65
CA ASP A 281 -1.77 21.28 23.64
C ASP A 281 -2.74 22.17 24.43
N HIS A 282 -2.36 23.42 24.73
CA HIS A 282 -3.24 24.34 25.46
C HIS A 282 -4.53 24.62 24.69
N LEU A 283 -4.42 24.82 23.37
CA LEU A 283 -5.55 24.95 22.46
C LEU A 283 -5.38 24.07 21.24
N ARG A 284 -6.43 23.34 20.88
CA ARG A 284 -6.56 22.68 19.58
C ARG A 284 -7.79 23.25 18.87
N VAL A 285 -7.52 24.08 17.87
CA VAL A 285 -8.53 24.83 17.12
C VAL A 285 -8.86 24.08 15.83
N ILE A 286 -10.13 23.78 15.61
CA ILE A 286 -10.59 22.89 14.55
C ILE A 286 -11.75 23.54 13.81
N SER A 287 -11.66 23.53 12.48
CA SER A 287 -12.75 23.90 11.58
C SER A 287 -13.07 22.68 10.70
N MET A 288 -14.35 22.37 10.52
CA MET A 288 -14.77 21.21 9.73
C MET A 288 -16.19 21.33 9.18
N GLN A 289 -16.50 20.60 8.11
CA GLN A 289 -17.85 20.42 7.57
C GLN A 289 -17.92 19.21 6.63
N LYS A 290 -19.13 18.83 6.21
CA LYS A 290 -19.33 17.84 5.14
C LYS A 290 -18.94 18.41 3.77
N GLY A 291 -18.59 17.55 2.82
CA GLY A 291 -18.22 17.95 1.45
C GLY A 291 -16.78 18.47 1.29
N GLY A 292 -16.46 18.94 0.08
CA GLY A 292 -15.11 19.28 -0.40
C GLY A 292 -14.71 20.75 -0.32
N ASP A 293 -15.55 21.63 0.23
CA ASP A 293 -15.29 23.07 0.35
C ASP A 293 -14.27 23.39 1.46
N ILE A 294 -13.01 23.08 1.15
CA ILE A 294 -11.86 23.40 1.99
C ILE A 294 -11.61 24.91 2.11
N GLY A 295 -12.06 25.71 1.14
CA GLY A 295 -11.97 27.17 1.18
C GLY A 295 -12.76 27.76 2.35
N ALA A 296 -14.03 27.36 2.51
CA ALA A 296 -14.85 27.78 3.64
C ALA A 296 -14.28 27.31 4.98
N VAL A 297 -13.84 26.05 5.07
CA VAL A 297 -13.23 25.48 6.29
C VAL A 297 -11.97 26.26 6.69
N TYR A 298 -11.10 26.55 5.73
CA TYR A 298 -9.84 27.28 5.96
C TYR A 298 -10.08 28.73 6.33
N LYS A 299 -11.00 29.42 5.65
CA LYS A 299 -11.37 30.80 5.96
C LYS A 299 -11.90 30.92 7.40
N ARG A 300 -12.80 30.03 7.82
CA ARG A 300 -13.33 30.01 9.19
C ARG A 300 -12.22 29.81 10.22
N LEU A 301 -11.28 28.90 9.97
CA LEU A 301 -10.13 28.68 10.85
C LEU A 301 -9.21 29.91 10.93
N ALA A 302 -8.92 30.54 9.80
CA ALA A 302 -8.06 31.72 9.74
C ALA A 302 -8.69 32.93 10.44
N THR A 303 -10.01 33.13 10.29
CA THR A 303 -10.76 34.16 11.04
C THR A 303 -10.68 33.90 12.54
N ALA A 304 -10.91 32.66 12.97
CA ALA A 304 -10.82 32.30 14.38
C ALA A 304 -9.41 32.52 14.94
N TYR A 305 -8.38 32.13 14.20
CA TYR A 305 -6.99 32.36 14.60
C TYR A 305 -6.67 33.85 14.80
N LYS A 306 -7.14 34.73 13.91
CA LYS A 306 -6.97 36.19 14.06
C LYS A 306 -7.60 36.74 15.33
N THR A 307 -8.82 36.32 15.65
CA THR A 307 -9.47 36.74 16.91
C THR A 307 -8.72 36.21 18.13
N LEU A 308 -8.21 34.98 18.07
CA LEU A 308 -7.44 34.39 19.17
C LEU A 308 -6.10 35.10 19.37
N GLU A 309 -5.35 35.43 18.31
CA GLU A 309 -4.03 36.07 18.43
C GLU A 309 -4.11 37.52 18.94
N GLU A 310 -5.24 38.20 18.74
CA GLU A 310 -5.49 39.54 19.33
C GLU A 310 -5.63 39.49 20.86
N LYS A 311 -6.02 38.34 21.41
CA LYS A 311 -6.29 38.15 22.85
C LYS A 311 -5.22 37.32 23.56
N LEU A 312 -4.56 36.42 22.83
CA LEU A 312 -3.64 35.43 23.37
C LEU A 312 -2.27 35.55 22.70
N LYS A 313 -1.23 35.58 23.53
CA LYS A 313 0.15 35.48 23.06
C LYS A 313 0.55 34.01 22.97
N PHE A 314 0.94 33.56 21.79
CA PHE A 314 1.34 32.16 21.56
C PHE A 314 2.86 31.97 21.56
N SER A 315 3.30 30.83 22.09
CA SER A 315 4.70 30.38 22.11
C SER A 315 5.16 30.01 20.70
N ARG A 316 6.23 30.66 20.23
CA ARG A 316 6.81 30.45 18.90
C ARG A 316 8.34 30.62 18.93
N ASP A 317 9.03 29.80 18.15
CA ASP A 317 10.48 29.85 17.91
C ASP A 317 10.76 29.95 16.39
N ASP A 318 11.69 30.79 15.95
CA ASP A 318 12.00 30.99 14.52
C ASP A 318 12.60 29.76 13.82
N ARG A 319 13.17 28.83 14.57
CA ARG A 319 13.74 27.57 14.10
C ARG A 319 12.64 26.55 13.79
N VAL A 320 11.62 26.47 14.65
CA VAL A 320 10.65 25.36 14.67
C VAL A 320 9.18 25.79 14.62
N GLY A 321 8.88 27.08 14.52
CA GLY A 321 7.51 27.61 14.42
C GLY A 321 6.77 27.60 15.77
N PHE A 322 5.46 27.41 15.73
CA PHE A 322 4.66 27.33 16.95
C PHE A 322 5.05 26.11 17.77
N LEU A 323 5.20 26.31 19.08
CA LEU A 323 5.67 25.29 20.01
C LEU A 323 4.49 24.48 20.54
N THR A 324 4.57 23.17 20.38
CA THR A 324 3.56 22.19 20.78
C THR A 324 4.14 21.22 21.79
N PHE A 325 3.29 20.52 22.53
CA PHE A 325 3.72 19.51 23.50
C PHE A 325 4.45 18.35 22.82
N CYS A 326 3.92 17.88 21.68
CA CYS A 326 4.53 16.85 20.85
C CYS A 326 5.34 17.47 19.70
N PRO A 327 6.61 17.05 19.44
CA PRO A 327 7.45 17.60 18.37
C PRO A 327 6.93 17.33 16.94
N THR A 328 6.01 16.37 16.80
CA THR A 328 5.41 16.01 15.51
C THR A 328 4.49 17.11 14.97
N ASN A 329 3.94 17.94 15.86
CA ASN A 329 3.00 19.01 15.53
C ASN A 329 3.67 20.39 15.41
N LEU A 330 5.00 20.50 15.51
CA LEU A 330 5.73 21.77 15.36
C LEU A 330 5.53 22.43 13.98
N GLY A 331 5.84 23.72 13.90
CA GLY A 331 5.77 24.51 12.67
C GLY A 331 4.46 25.27 12.56
N THR A 332 3.71 24.99 11.51
CA THR A 332 2.35 25.55 11.31
C THR A 332 1.34 24.96 12.28
N THR A 333 1.65 23.75 12.78
CA THR A 333 0.73 22.83 13.49
C THR A 333 -0.50 22.42 12.67
N LEU A 334 -0.54 22.84 11.39
CA LEU A 334 -1.71 22.72 10.52
C LEU A 334 -1.81 21.32 9.93
N ARG A 335 -2.91 20.63 10.27
CA ARG A 335 -3.36 19.43 9.57
C ARG A 335 -4.67 19.73 8.86
N ALA A 336 -4.61 19.91 7.55
CA ALA A 336 -5.75 19.90 6.66
C ALA A 336 -5.97 18.47 6.16
N SER A 337 -7.20 17.98 6.23
CA SER A 337 -7.54 16.62 5.80
C SER A 337 -8.95 16.50 5.22
N VAL A 338 -9.13 15.46 4.41
CA VAL A 338 -10.43 15.04 3.88
C VAL A 338 -10.64 13.56 4.17
N HIS A 339 -11.88 13.21 4.49
CA HIS A 339 -12.36 11.85 4.31
C HIS A 339 -12.81 11.69 2.87
N ILE A 340 -12.18 10.81 2.11
CA ILE A 340 -12.38 10.68 0.65
C ILE A 340 -12.55 9.23 0.22
N LYS A 341 -13.51 8.99 -0.68
CA LYS A 341 -13.80 7.70 -1.33
C LYS A 341 -12.98 7.57 -2.60
N ILE A 342 -12.02 6.65 -2.60
CA ILE A 342 -11.12 6.37 -3.74
C ILE A 342 -10.87 4.85 -3.91
N PRO A 343 -11.94 4.04 -4.07
CA PRO A 343 -11.82 2.58 -4.08
C PRO A 343 -10.92 2.05 -5.20
N LEU A 344 -10.86 2.72 -6.36
CA LEU A 344 -10.06 2.23 -7.48
C LEU A 344 -8.59 2.54 -7.29
N LEU A 345 -8.25 3.78 -6.93
CA LEU A 345 -6.88 4.21 -6.73
C LEU A 345 -6.26 3.52 -5.52
N SER A 346 -6.99 3.42 -4.41
CA SER A 346 -6.48 2.81 -3.18
C SER A 346 -6.21 1.31 -3.32
N ALA A 347 -6.86 0.63 -4.26
CA ALA A 347 -6.58 -0.76 -4.61
C ALA A 347 -5.28 -0.94 -5.44
N THR A 348 -4.64 0.14 -5.89
CA THR A 348 -3.39 0.08 -6.64
C THR A 348 -2.16 0.15 -5.73
N ASP A 349 -1.09 -0.56 -6.08
CA ASP A 349 0.22 -0.45 -5.40
C ASP A 349 0.84 0.95 -5.49
N LYS A 350 0.34 1.78 -6.42
CA LYS A 350 0.85 3.14 -6.65
C LYS A 350 0.32 4.12 -5.62
N PHE A 351 -0.81 3.88 -4.96
CA PHE A 351 -1.49 4.84 -4.09
C PHE A 351 -0.58 5.42 -3.00
N LYS A 352 0.05 4.57 -2.19
CA LYS A 352 0.95 5.02 -1.12
C LYS A 352 2.13 5.82 -1.67
N SER A 353 2.70 5.40 -2.80
CA SER A 353 3.80 6.10 -3.46
C SER A 353 3.39 7.45 -4.04
N LEU A 354 2.15 7.57 -4.51
CA LEU A 354 1.58 8.81 -5.01
C LEU A 354 1.35 9.81 -3.87
N CYS A 355 0.76 9.36 -2.75
CA CYS A 355 0.61 10.19 -1.56
C CYS A 355 1.97 10.75 -1.10
N GLU A 356 3.01 9.91 -1.01
CA GLU A 356 4.34 10.37 -0.60
C GLU A 356 4.90 11.44 -1.56
N LYS A 357 4.77 11.24 -2.88
CA LYS A 357 5.23 12.20 -3.90
C LYS A 357 4.48 13.54 -3.82
N LEU A 358 3.23 13.52 -3.39
CA LEU A 358 2.39 14.69 -3.21
C LEU A 358 2.51 15.30 -1.80
N ASN A 359 3.44 14.83 -0.97
CA ASN A 359 3.57 15.21 0.44
C ASN A 359 2.27 15.03 1.24
N LEU A 360 1.53 13.97 0.94
CA LEU A 360 0.31 13.58 1.66
C LEU A 360 0.57 12.37 2.56
N GLN A 361 -0.27 12.23 3.58
CA GLN A 361 -0.37 11.03 4.40
C GLN A 361 -1.80 10.51 4.37
N ALA A 362 -1.98 9.23 4.02
CA ALA A 362 -3.25 8.52 4.04
C ALA A 362 -3.34 7.60 5.27
N ARG A 363 -4.49 7.58 5.93
CA ARG A 363 -4.83 6.74 7.10
C ARG A 363 -6.24 6.16 6.93
N GLY A 364 -6.58 5.08 7.63
CA GLY A 364 -7.99 4.68 7.76
C GLY A 364 -8.79 5.69 8.58
N ILE A 365 -10.11 5.61 8.51
CA ILE A 365 -11.03 6.62 9.06
C ILE A 365 -11.28 6.48 10.58
N HIS A 366 -10.82 5.41 11.22
CA HIS A 366 -11.05 5.13 12.64
C HIS A 366 -9.81 5.37 13.53
N GLY A 367 -8.71 5.90 12.98
CA GLY A 367 -7.52 6.24 13.75
C GLY A 367 -6.21 6.09 12.99
N GLU A 368 -5.10 6.36 13.68
CA GLU A 368 -3.73 6.35 13.11
C GLU A 368 -3.27 4.96 12.61
N HIS A 369 -3.92 3.89 13.08
CA HIS A 369 -3.55 2.50 12.78
C HIS A 369 -4.70 1.66 12.22
N THR A 370 -5.84 2.26 11.86
CA THR A 370 -7.00 1.49 11.39
C THR A 370 -6.93 1.23 9.89
N ASP A 371 -7.35 0.05 9.47
CA ASP A 371 -7.52 -0.28 8.05
C ASP A 371 -8.64 0.57 7.44
N SER A 372 -8.49 0.91 6.16
CA SER A 372 -9.58 1.54 5.40
C SER A 372 -10.70 0.54 5.19
N GLN A 373 -11.95 0.92 5.47
CA GLN A 373 -13.11 0.16 5.04
C GLN A 373 -13.68 0.79 3.75
N GLY A 374 -13.99 -0.03 2.75
CA GLY A 374 -14.71 0.40 1.54
C GLY A 374 -14.00 1.44 0.66
N GLY A 375 -12.67 1.53 0.71
CA GLY A 375 -11.91 2.51 -0.08
C GLY A 375 -11.99 3.96 0.43
N VAL A 376 -12.40 4.16 1.69
CA VAL A 376 -12.46 5.48 2.33
C VAL A 376 -11.20 5.72 3.17
N TYR A 377 -10.56 6.87 2.94
CA TYR A 377 -9.31 7.26 3.62
C TYR A 377 -9.40 8.66 4.21
N ASP A 378 -8.73 8.87 5.34
CA ASP A 378 -8.35 10.20 5.83
C ASP A 378 -7.01 10.60 5.20
N ILE A 379 -7.05 11.54 4.25
CA ILE A 379 -5.86 12.03 3.55
C ILE A 379 -5.58 13.46 3.99
N SER A 380 -4.35 13.71 4.45
CA SER A 380 -3.91 15.00 4.97
C SER A 380 -2.57 15.44 4.40
N ASN A 381 -2.24 16.74 4.48
CA ASN A 381 -0.86 17.17 4.27
C ASN A 381 0.07 16.43 5.26
N LYS A 382 1.23 16.01 4.79
CA LYS A 382 2.26 15.36 5.61
C LYS A 382 3.14 16.37 6.31
N ARG A 383 3.46 17.48 5.65
CA ARG A 383 4.39 18.49 6.17
C ARG A 383 3.69 19.42 7.16
N ARG A 384 4.41 19.76 8.23
CA ARG A 384 4.02 20.78 9.23
C ARG A 384 5.09 21.87 9.36
N LEU A 385 6.35 21.50 9.14
CA LEU A 385 7.52 22.34 9.34
C LEU A 385 8.17 22.76 8.01
N GLY A 386 8.69 23.99 7.95
CA GLY A 386 9.40 24.56 6.79
C GLY A 386 8.49 25.11 5.68
N LEU A 387 7.25 25.47 6.00
CA LEU A 387 6.25 26.07 5.11
C LEU A 387 5.25 26.91 5.94
N THR A 388 4.54 27.85 5.32
CA THR A 388 3.46 28.61 5.96
C THR A 388 2.15 27.82 6.02
N GLU A 389 1.17 28.26 6.81
CA GLU A 389 -0.17 27.70 6.87
C GLU A 389 -0.84 27.71 5.48
N TYR A 390 -0.69 28.81 4.74
CA TYR A 390 -1.18 28.96 3.38
C TYR A 390 -0.56 27.92 2.43
N GLN A 391 0.75 27.72 2.51
CA GLN A 391 1.44 26.69 1.72
C GLN A 391 1.00 25.28 2.10
N ALA A 392 0.79 25.01 3.38
CA ALA A 392 0.38 23.70 3.87
C ALA A 392 -1.03 23.30 3.40
N VAL A 393 -2.00 24.23 3.43
CA VAL A 393 -3.36 23.96 2.91
C VAL A 393 -3.36 23.83 1.38
N HIS A 394 -2.55 24.61 0.67
CA HIS A 394 -2.43 24.49 -0.79
C HIS A 394 -1.74 23.20 -1.23
N GLU A 395 -0.74 22.71 -0.48
CA GLU A 395 -0.12 21.40 -0.70
C GLU A 395 -1.17 20.28 -0.57
N MET A 396 -1.98 20.32 0.49
CA MET A 396 -3.11 19.42 0.66
C MET A 396 -4.11 19.52 -0.51
N TYR A 397 -4.59 20.72 -0.81
CA TYR A 397 -5.59 20.98 -1.85
C TYR A 397 -5.17 20.42 -3.22
N ASN A 398 -3.95 20.76 -3.66
CA ASN A 398 -3.42 20.31 -4.94
C ASN A 398 -3.22 18.80 -4.96
N GLY A 399 -2.78 18.22 -3.84
CA GLY A 399 -2.64 16.78 -3.69
C GLY A 399 -3.97 16.04 -3.83
N ILE A 400 -5.02 16.48 -3.12
CA ILE A 400 -6.36 15.89 -3.22
C ILE A 400 -6.96 16.06 -4.62
N LYS A 401 -6.73 17.21 -5.27
CA LYS A 401 -7.15 17.42 -6.66
C LYS A 401 -6.56 16.39 -7.62
N GLU A 402 -5.27 16.07 -7.47
CA GLU A 402 -4.63 15.01 -8.28
C GLU A 402 -5.15 13.62 -7.90
N ILE A 403 -5.40 13.33 -6.62
CA ILE A 403 -6.01 12.07 -6.17
C ILE A 403 -7.39 11.84 -6.82
N ILE A 404 -8.27 12.85 -6.80
CA ILE A 404 -9.59 12.78 -7.44
C ILE A 404 -9.45 12.57 -8.95
N LYS A 405 -8.50 13.26 -9.59
CA LYS A 405 -8.24 13.10 -11.02
C LYS A 405 -7.81 11.66 -11.35
N GLN A 406 -6.90 11.08 -10.58
CA GLN A 406 -6.44 9.69 -10.78
C GLN A 406 -7.57 8.68 -10.55
N GLU A 407 -8.42 8.89 -9.53
CA GLU A 407 -9.61 8.05 -9.32
C GLU A 407 -10.57 8.12 -10.51
N LYS A 408 -10.83 9.33 -11.03
CA LYS A 408 -11.66 9.54 -12.23
C LYS A 408 -11.06 8.88 -13.47
N GLU A 409 -9.74 8.96 -13.65
CA GLU A 409 -9.03 8.30 -14.76
C GLU A 409 -9.16 6.76 -14.67
N LEU A 410 -9.09 6.18 -13.48
CA LEU A 410 -9.29 4.74 -13.28
C LEU A 410 -10.76 4.31 -13.50
N ALA A 411 -11.72 5.18 -13.17
CA ALA A 411 -13.15 4.95 -13.37
C ALA A 411 -13.60 5.16 -14.82
N TRP A 412 -12.85 5.93 -15.60
CA TRP A 412 -13.24 6.28 -16.97
C TRP A 412 -13.38 5.03 -17.85
N ARG A 413 -14.44 5.01 -18.66
CA ARG A 413 -14.69 3.99 -19.68
C ARG A 413 -15.08 4.70 -20.98
N PRO A 414 -14.55 4.28 -22.14
CA PRO A 414 -14.94 4.85 -23.41
C PRO A 414 -16.40 4.52 -23.72
N SER A 415 -17.12 5.47 -24.30
CA SER A 415 -18.51 5.33 -24.72
C SER A 415 -18.67 4.73 -26.12
N ASN A 416 -17.65 4.88 -26.98
CA ASN A 416 -17.62 4.38 -28.35
C ASN A 416 -16.19 4.26 -28.88
N LEU A 417 -16.06 3.72 -30.09
CA LEU A 417 -14.78 3.42 -30.73
C LEU A 417 -14.01 4.69 -31.14
N GLU A 418 -14.69 5.77 -31.50
CA GLU A 418 -14.07 7.06 -31.80
C GLU A 418 -13.38 7.65 -30.56
N GLU A 419 -14.02 7.58 -29.39
CA GLU A 419 -13.44 8.03 -28.13
C GLU A 419 -12.20 7.21 -27.77
N MET A 420 -12.23 5.89 -28.01
CA MET A 420 -11.08 5.01 -27.82
C MET A 420 -9.88 5.45 -28.67
N PHE A 421 -10.11 5.69 -29.96
CA PHE A 421 -9.08 6.13 -30.89
C PHE A 421 -8.52 7.51 -30.51
N ASP A 422 -9.38 8.45 -30.18
CA ASP A 422 -8.99 9.79 -29.76
C ASP A 422 -8.16 9.78 -28.47
N HIS A 423 -8.59 9.00 -27.47
CA HIS A 423 -7.86 8.86 -26.21
C HIS A 423 -6.44 8.31 -26.43
N LEU A 424 -6.33 7.22 -27.19
CA LEU A 424 -5.06 6.56 -27.47
C LEU A 424 -4.11 7.46 -28.28
N THR A 425 -4.60 8.12 -29.33
CA THR A 425 -3.77 8.94 -30.21
C THR A 425 -3.27 10.22 -29.53
N LYS A 426 -4.10 10.85 -28.68
CA LYS A 426 -3.74 12.06 -27.92
C LYS A 426 -2.80 11.77 -26.75
N ALA A 427 -2.73 10.53 -26.26
CA ALA A 427 -1.91 10.14 -25.11
C ALA A 427 -0.41 10.19 -25.40
N LYS A 428 0.26 11.34 -25.16
CA LYS A 428 1.71 11.53 -25.44
C LYS A 428 2.63 10.52 -24.73
N SER A 429 2.23 10.01 -23.57
CA SER A 429 2.98 9.02 -22.79
C SER A 429 2.93 7.60 -23.37
N CYS A 430 1.92 7.28 -24.18
CA CYS A 430 1.72 5.94 -24.71
C CYS A 430 2.73 5.62 -25.82
N LYS A 431 3.41 4.48 -25.69
CA LYS A 431 4.44 3.95 -26.60
C LYS A 431 4.09 2.55 -27.14
N SER A 432 2.83 2.14 -27.01
CA SER A 432 2.39 0.80 -27.39
C SER A 432 2.51 0.55 -28.90
N LEU A 433 2.72 -0.71 -29.29
CA LEU A 433 2.66 -1.10 -30.71
C LEU A 433 1.27 -0.83 -31.31
N LEU A 434 0.20 -1.00 -30.53
CA LEU A 434 -1.15 -0.61 -30.91
C LEU A 434 -1.18 0.84 -31.40
N LYS A 435 -0.72 1.79 -30.57
CA LYS A 435 -0.73 3.22 -30.94
C LYS A 435 0.17 3.51 -32.13
N LYS A 436 1.30 2.79 -32.26
CA LYS A 436 2.22 2.96 -33.38
C LYS A 436 1.57 2.62 -34.73
N TYR A 437 0.73 1.58 -34.78
CA TYR A 437 0.19 1.05 -36.04
C TYR A 437 -1.31 1.34 -36.27
N LEU A 438 -2.06 1.73 -35.23
CA LEU A 438 -3.43 2.23 -35.37
C LEU A 438 -3.41 3.69 -35.85
N THR A 439 -3.06 3.88 -37.13
CA THR A 439 -3.13 5.18 -37.80
C THR A 439 -4.59 5.57 -38.08
N LYS A 440 -4.84 6.84 -38.41
CA LYS A 440 -6.17 7.27 -38.84
C LYS A 440 -6.67 6.49 -40.05
N ASP A 441 -5.81 6.26 -41.05
CA ASP A 441 -6.17 5.46 -42.23
C ASP A 441 -6.51 4.00 -41.86
N THR A 442 -5.71 3.38 -40.98
CA THR A 442 -5.99 2.05 -40.45
C THR A 442 -7.33 2.01 -39.71
N PHE A 443 -7.59 3.01 -38.85
CA PHE A 443 -8.81 3.11 -38.06
C PHE A 443 -10.05 3.21 -38.95
N GLU A 444 -10.07 4.15 -39.91
CA GLU A 444 -11.21 4.35 -40.81
C GLU A 444 -11.54 3.10 -41.64
N LYS A 445 -10.53 2.32 -42.01
CA LYS A 445 -10.71 1.06 -42.76
C LYS A 445 -11.22 -0.10 -41.91
N LEU A 446 -11.03 -0.03 -40.59
CA LEU A 446 -11.32 -1.15 -39.67
C LEU A 446 -12.50 -0.91 -38.74
N LYS A 447 -12.92 0.34 -38.51
CA LYS A 447 -13.90 0.69 -37.46
C LYS A 447 -15.28 0.03 -37.62
N ASP A 448 -15.70 -0.26 -38.85
CA ASP A 448 -17.01 -0.83 -39.16
C ASP A 448 -16.97 -2.36 -39.38
N LYS A 449 -15.77 -2.98 -39.30
CA LYS A 449 -15.59 -4.41 -39.53
C LYS A 449 -16.00 -5.24 -38.31
N LYS A 450 -16.50 -6.45 -38.58
CA LYS A 450 -16.84 -7.46 -37.57
C LYS A 450 -16.44 -8.85 -38.03
N THR A 451 -16.08 -9.70 -37.09
CA THR A 451 -15.86 -11.13 -37.32
C THR A 451 -17.19 -11.90 -37.27
N SER A 452 -17.14 -13.20 -37.59
CA SER A 452 -18.27 -14.13 -37.46
C SER A 452 -18.79 -14.28 -36.03
N HIS A 453 -17.94 -14.06 -35.01
CA HIS A 453 -18.36 -13.99 -33.60
C HIS A 453 -18.80 -12.59 -33.16
N ASN A 454 -19.02 -11.67 -34.11
CA ASN A 454 -19.38 -10.27 -33.88
C ASN A 454 -18.32 -9.43 -33.15
N ALA A 455 -17.07 -9.89 -33.09
CA ALA A 455 -16.00 -9.10 -32.52
C ALA A 455 -15.70 -7.85 -33.35
N THR A 456 -15.44 -6.74 -32.66
CA THR A 456 -15.14 -5.44 -33.25
C THR A 456 -13.67 -5.04 -33.03
N LEU A 457 -13.25 -3.98 -33.72
CA LEU A 457 -11.95 -3.35 -33.43
C LEU A 457 -11.88 -2.87 -31.97
N GLY A 458 -12.99 -2.39 -31.40
CA GLY A 458 -13.07 -1.94 -30.01
C GLY A 458 -12.66 -3.02 -29.01
N ASP A 459 -13.18 -4.24 -29.21
CA ASP A 459 -12.87 -5.40 -28.37
C ASP A 459 -11.37 -5.72 -28.38
N CYS A 460 -10.74 -5.58 -29.54
CA CYS A 460 -9.31 -5.88 -29.71
C CYS A 460 -8.38 -4.85 -29.05
N ILE A 461 -8.79 -3.57 -28.98
CA ILE A 461 -7.92 -2.45 -28.57
C ILE A 461 -8.21 -1.96 -27.14
N LEU A 462 -9.30 -2.39 -26.52
CA LEU A 462 -9.78 -1.88 -25.21
C LEU A 462 -8.69 -1.91 -24.13
N SER A 463 -7.93 -3.00 -24.04
CA SER A 463 -6.86 -3.11 -23.06
C SER A 463 -5.77 -2.05 -23.23
N GLY A 464 -5.34 -1.77 -24.46
CA GLY A 464 -4.34 -0.73 -24.74
C GLY A 464 -4.86 0.70 -24.60
N VAL A 465 -6.17 0.90 -24.74
CA VAL A 465 -6.85 2.18 -24.51
C VAL A 465 -6.95 2.49 -23.02
N LEU A 466 -7.37 1.50 -22.21
CA LEU A 466 -7.46 1.65 -20.75
C LEU A 466 -6.08 1.62 -20.07
N ASN A 467 -5.10 0.95 -20.67
CA ASN A 467 -3.75 0.80 -20.12
C ASN A 467 -2.71 1.34 -21.09
N LEU A 468 -2.60 2.67 -21.15
CA LEU A 468 -1.70 3.40 -22.05
C LEU A 468 -0.21 3.08 -21.87
N ASP A 469 0.16 2.44 -20.77
CA ASP A 469 1.52 1.95 -20.49
C ASP A 469 1.77 0.51 -20.95
N SER A 470 0.83 -0.14 -21.65
CA SER A 470 1.04 -1.43 -22.30
C SER A 470 2.12 -1.37 -23.39
N GLY A 471 2.96 -2.39 -23.48
CA GLY A 471 3.97 -2.51 -24.55
C GLY A 471 3.36 -2.83 -25.92
N VAL A 472 2.31 -3.67 -25.95
CA VAL A 472 1.62 -4.07 -27.18
C VAL A 472 0.25 -3.39 -27.25
N GLY A 473 -0.62 -3.63 -26.27
CA GLY A 473 -1.94 -3.02 -26.15
C GLY A 473 -3.03 -3.62 -27.05
N LEU A 474 -2.76 -4.71 -27.75
CA LEU A 474 -3.66 -5.34 -28.72
C LEU A 474 -3.87 -6.81 -28.36
N TYR A 475 -5.12 -7.26 -28.33
CA TYR A 475 -5.55 -8.64 -28.10
C TYR A 475 -6.53 -9.05 -29.19
N ALA A 476 -6.49 -10.30 -29.63
CA ALA A 476 -7.49 -10.82 -30.58
C ALA A 476 -8.79 -11.15 -29.83
N ALA A 477 -9.95 -10.87 -30.40
CA ALA A 477 -11.22 -11.22 -29.77
C ALA A 477 -11.70 -12.62 -30.15
N ASP A 478 -11.19 -13.17 -31.24
CA ASP A 478 -11.38 -14.54 -31.71
C ASP A 478 -10.25 -14.91 -32.71
N PRO A 479 -10.17 -16.16 -33.19
CA PRO A 479 -9.21 -16.55 -34.23
C PRO A 479 -9.33 -15.73 -35.53
N GLU A 480 -10.53 -15.35 -35.94
CA GLU A 480 -10.78 -14.60 -37.19
C GLU A 480 -10.25 -13.17 -37.13
N SER A 481 -10.10 -12.59 -35.93
CA SER A 481 -9.54 -11.25 -35.69
C SER A 481 -8.17 -11.06 -36.36
N TYR A 482 -7.36 -12.12 -36.42
CA TYR A 482 -6.06 -12.11 -37.09
C TYR A 482 -6.15 -11.93 -38.62
N THR A 483 -7.30 -12.24 -39.21
CA THR A 483 -7.57 -12.05 -40.64
C THR A 483 -8.37 -10.77 -40.87
N GLU A 484 -9.48 -10.58 -40.16
CA GLU A 484 -10.41 -9.48 -40.40
C GLU A 484 -9.79 -8.11 -40.08
N PHE A 485 -8.96 -8.07 -39.04
CA PHE A 485 -8.20 -6.89 -38.60
C PHE A 485 -6.71 -6.98 -38.95
N ALA A 486 -6.31 -7.80 -39.92
CA ALA A 486 -4.91 -8.03 -40.31
C ALA A 486 -4.14 -6.73 -40.63
N LEU A 487 -4.82 -5.70 -41.15
CA LEU A 487 -4.21 -4.38 -41.43
C LEU A 487 -3.57 -3.75 -40.18
N LEU A 488 -4.08 -4.06 -38.99
CA LEU A 488 -3.50 -3.66 -37.70
C LEU A 488 -2.65 -4.77 -37.08
N PHE A 489 -3.13 -6.02 -37.07
CA PHE A 489 -2.43 -7.13 -36.41
C PHE A 489 -1.09 -7.46 -37.06
N ASP A 490 -1.02 -7.56 -38.40
CA ASP A 490 0.20 -7.94 -39.10
C ASP A 490 1.40 -7.04 -38.79
N PRO A 491 1.31 -5.69 -38.91
CA PRO A 491 2.45 -4.85 -38.58
C PRO A 491 2.83 -4.89 -37.09
N VAL A 492 1.86 -5.07 -36.17
CA VAL A 492 2.12 -5.28 -34.74
C VAL A 492 2.87 -6.58 -34.49
N ILE A 493 2.41 -7.69 -35.10
CA ILE A 493 3.03 -9.02 -35.01
C ILE A 493 4.46 -8.96 -35.57
N LYS A 494 4.64 -8.38 -36.75
CA LYS A 494 5.97 -8.25 -37.38
C LYS A 494 6.93 -7.44 -36.50
N ASP A 495 6.50 -6.32 -35.93
CA ASP A 495 7.35 -5.53 -35.06
C ASP A 495 7.70 -6.27 -33.76
N TYR A 496 6.71 -6.88 -33.11
CA TYR A 496 6.92 -7.62 -31.86
C TYR A 496 7.90 -8.79 -32.05
N HIS A 497 7.65 -9.64 -33.06
CA HIS A 497 8.44 -10.83 -33.36
C HIS A 497 9.70 -10.53 -34.19
N LYS A 498 9.99 -9.25 -34.45
CA LYS A 498 11.17 -8.78 -35.20
C LYS A 498 11.27 -9.38 -36.61
N LEU A 499 10.13 -9.54 -37.25
CA LEU A 499 10.02 -9.89 -38.67
C LEU A 499 10.16 -8.63 -39.53
N LYS A 500 10.56 -8.81 -40.79
CA LYS A 500 10.66 -7.72 -41.75
C LYS A 500 9.27 -7.24 -42.16
N LEU A 501 9.01 -5.93 -42.07
CA LEU A 501 7.69 -5.34 -42.32
C LEU A 501 7.18 -5.57 -43.74
N ASN A 502 8.09 -5.61 -44.72
CA ASN A 502 7.80 -5.75 -46.16
C ASN A 502 7.72 -7.20 -46.65
N GLU A 503 7.94 -8.20 -45.78
CA GLU A 503 7.85 -9.62 -46.13
C GLU A 503 6.55 -10.23 -45.57
N PRO A 504 5.96 -11.24 -46.22
CA PRO A 504 4.81 -11.96 -45.66
C PRO A 504 5.20 -12.66 -44.36
N ILE A 505 4.23 -12.83 -43.45
CA ILE A 505 4.45 -13.63 -42.24
C ILE A 505 4.39 -15.10 -42.64
N THR A 506 5.40 -15.87 -42.24
CA THR A 506 5.47 -17.31 -42.50
C THR A 506 5.84 -18.06 -41.24
N HIS A 507 5.21 -19.21 -41.00
CA HIS A 507 5.52 -20.09 -39.90
C HIS A 507 5.62 -21.54 -40.41
N PRO A 508 6.62 -22.33 -39.97
CA PRO A 508 6.69 -23.74 -40.36
C PRO A 508 5.51 -24.55 -39.81
N ALA A 509 5.31 -25.75 -40.38
CA ALA A 509 4.50 -26.76 -39.73
C ALA A 509 5.13 -27.18 -38.39
N SER A 510 4.31 -27.67 -37.46
CA SER A 510 4.81 -28.13 -36.17
C SER A 510 5.81 -29.27 -36.35
N ASP A 511 6.92 -29.17 -35.63
CA ASP A 511 7.95 -30.19 -35.58
C ASP A 511 8.48 -30.30 -34.15
N PHE A 512 8.22 -31.45 -33.55
CA PHE A 512 8.63 -31.76 -32.19
C PHE A 512 9.97 -32.51 -32.14
N GLY A 513 10.57 -32.86 -33.27
CA GLY A 513 11.77 -33.68 -33.36
C GLY A 513 11.55 -35.16 -33.01
N ASP A 514 12.63 -35.93 -33.05
CA ASP A 514 12.64 -37.33 -32.60
C ASP A 514 12.68 -37.38 -31.06
N LEU A 515 11.55 -37.76 -30.44
CA LEU A 515 11.40 -37.81 -28.99
C LEU A 515 12.27 -38.86 -28.30
N GLU A 516 12.77 -39.85 -29.04
CA GLU A 516 13.70 -40.85 -28.50
C GLU A 516 15.16 -40.39 -28.62
N ASN A 517 15.46 -39.45 -29.53
CA ASN A 517 16.80 -38.95 -29.81
C ASN A 517 16.86 -37.41 -29.86
N LEU A 518 16.31 -36.74 -28.84
CA LEU A 518 16.25 -35.27 -28.77
C LEU A 518 17.62 -34.58 -28.75
N GLY A 519 18.66 -35.28 -28.26
CA GLY A 519 20.01 -34.75 -28.14
C GLY A 519 20.20 -33.71 -27.03
N PHE A 520 19.26 -33.62 -26.07
CA PHE A 520 19.37 -32.75 -24.92
C PHE A 520 20.01 -33.49 -23.74
N ALA A 521 21.27 -33.21 -23.45
CA ALA A 521 21.88 -33.59 -22.18
C ALA A 521 21.33 -32.73 -21.04
N ASP A 522 21.39 -33.23 -19.80
CA ASP A 522 21.11 -32.41 -18.62
C ASP A 522 22.06 -31.19 -18.62
N LEU A 523 21.48 -30.00 -18.57
CA LEU A 523 22.19 -28.73 -18.63
C LEU A 523 23.03 -28.46 -17.39
N ASP A 524 22.68 -29.07 -16.25
CA ASP A 524 23.40 -28.92 -14.98
C ASP A 524 23.34 -30.23 -14.16
N PRO A 525 24.10 -31.27 -14.56
CA PRO A 525 24.08 -32.57 -13.90
C PRO A 525 24.51 -32.51 -12.43
N GLU A 526 25.28 -31.48 -12.04
CA GLU A 526 25.73 -31.26 -10.66
C GLU A 526 24.64 -30.60 -9.79
N GLY A 527 23.59 -30.04 -10.39
CA GLY A 527 22.48 -29.36 -9.71
C GLY A 527 22.88 -28.08 -8.97
N SER A 528 24.02 -27.48 -9.32
CA SER A 528 24.60 -26.36 -8.59
C SER A 528 24.01 -25.00 -9.02
N MET A 529 23.61 -24.88 -10.28
CA MET A 529 23.18 -23.64 -10.94
C MET A 529 21.68 -23.62 -11.26
N ILE A 530 21.16 -24.66 -11.91
CA ILE A 530 19.76 -24.72 -12.35
C ILE A 530 18.88 -25.24 -11.22
N VAL A 531 17.98 -24.39 -10.74
CA VAL A 531 17.00 -24.72 -9.70
C VAL A 531 15.87 -25.56 -10.28
N SER A 532 15.35 -25.16 -11.43
CA SER A 532 14.24 -25.82 -12.10
C SER A 532 14.19 -25.46 -13.56
N THR A 533 13.63 -26.36 -14.36
CA THR A 533 13.38 -26.17 -15.78
C THR A 533 11.88 -26.29 -16.03
N ARG A 534 11.36 -25.46 -16.94
CA ARG A 534 9.94 -25.37 -17.26
C ARG A 534 9.74 -25.06 -18.73
N ILE A 535 8.88 -25.83 -19.41
CA ILE A 535 8.46 -25.58 -20.79
C ILE A 535 6.95 -25.46 -20.80
N ARG A 536 6.42 -24.39 -21.39
CA ARG A 536 4.98 -24.20 -21.60
C ARG A 536 4.61 -23.91 -23.04
N VAL A 537 3.37 -24.23 -23.39
CA VAL A 537 2.69 -23.78 -24.61
C VAL A 537 1.29 -23.26 -24.28
N GLY A 538 0.80 -22.30 -25.04
CA GLY A 538 -0.61 -21.92 -25.10
C GLY A 538 -1.34 -22.65 -26.23
N ARG A 539 -2.59 -23.02 -26.01
CA ARG A 539 -3.49 -23.59 -27.02
C ARG A 539 -4.88 -22.97 -26.88
N SER A 540 -5.53 -22.82 -28.03
CA SER A 540 -6.88 -22.29 -28.15
C SER A 540 -7.74 -23.31 -28.86
N HIS A 541 -8.93 -23.60 -28.33
CA HIS A 541 -9.91 -24.41 -29.05
C HIS A 541 -10.30 -23.74 -30.38
N LYS A 542 -10.43 -24.54 -31.45
CA LYS A 542 -10.69 -24.03 -32.81
C LYS A 542 -12.04 -23.31 -32.95
N ASP A 543 -13.07 -23.85 -32.31
CA ASP A 543 -14.47 -23.45 -32.56
C ASP A 543 -15.00 -22.41 -31.56
N PHE A 544 -14.12 -21.84 -30.73
CA PHE A 544 -14.49 -20.90 -29.67
C PHE A 544 -13.76 -19.57 -29.82
N ALA A 545 -14.46 -18.48 -29.48
CA ALA A 545 -13.90 -17.14 -29.43
C ALA A 545 -12.96 -16.93 -28.22
N PHE A 546 -12.24 -15.81 -28.20
CA PHE A 546 -11.42 -15.39 -27.07
C PHE A 546 -12.21 -14.54 -26.06
N PRO A 547 -11.66 -14.26 -24.87
CA PRO A 547 -12.41 -13.67 -23.76
C PRO A 547 -13.26 -12.42 -24.01
N PRO A 548 -12.90 -11.47 -24.91
CA PRO A 548 -13.70 -10.27 -25.12
C PRO A 548 -15.15 -10.55 -25.55
N VAL A 549 -15.36 -11.59 -26.37
CA VAL A 549 -16.68 -11.94 -26.94
C VAL A 549 -17.12 -13.37 -26.62
N LEU A 550 -16.29 -14.15 -25.93
CA LEU A 550 -16.63 -15.49 -25.44
C LEU A 550 -17.78 -15.42 -24.42
N GLN A 551 -18.83 -16.20 -24.66
CA GLN A 551 -19.97 -16.28 -23.74
C GLN A 551 -19.65 -17.17 -22.53
N SER A 552 -20.37 -16.97 -21.42
CA SER A 552 -20.16 -17.76 -20.20
C SER A 552 -20.45 -19.25 -20.42
N GLU A 553 -21.49 -19.56 -21.20
CA GLU A 553 -21.87 -20.93 -21.56
C GLU A 553 -20.78 -21.62 -22.39
N ASP A 554 -20.20 -20.91 -23.35
CA ASP A 554 -19.09 -21.39 -24.17
C ASP A 554 -17.86 -21.70 -23.31
N ARG A 555 -17.58 -20.85 -22.30
CA ARG A 555 -16.48 -21.06 -21.38
C ARG A 555 -16.67 -22.32 -20.52
N ILE A 556 -17.90 -22.59 -20.07
CA ILE A 556 -18.25 -23.83 -19.35
C ILE A 556 -18.09 -25.03 -20.30
N GLN A 557 -18.56 -24.92 -21.55
CA GLN A 557 -18.40 -26.01 -22.52
C GLN A 557 -16.93 -26.28 -22.84
N MET A 558 -16.11 -25.24 -22.98
CA MET A 558 -14.66 -25.38 -23.16
C MET A 558 -13.99 -26.04 -21.95
N GLU A 559 -14.39 -25.70 -20.73
CA GLU A 559 -13.93 -26.39 -19.52
C GLU A 559 -14.27 -27.87 -19.60
N GLN A 560 -15.52 -28.23 -19.88
CA GLN A 560 -15.97 -29.62 -19.98
C GLN A 560 -15.17 -30.41 -21.03
N ASN A 561 -15.04 -29.88 -22.25
CA ASN A 561 -14.27 -30.51 -23.33
C ASN A 561 -12.81 -30.72 -22.92
N SER A 562 -12.22 -29.73 -22.25
CA SER A 562 -10.83 -29.80 -21.78
C SER A 562 -10.68 -30.84 -20.68
N VAL A 563 -11.58 -30.85 -19.70
CA VAL A 563 -11.55 -31.79 -18.57
C VAL A 563 -11.77 -33.23 -19.03
N GLU A 564 -12.65 -33.46 -20.00
CA GLU A 564 -12.82 -34.78 -20.61
C GLU A 564 -11.51 -35.29 -21.23
N ALA A 565 -10.83 -34.45 -22.02
CA ALA A 565 -9.55 -34.79 -22.62
C ALA A 565 -8.44 -35.00 -21.58
N LEU A 566 -8.39 -34.18 -20.53
CA LEU A 566 -7.41 -34.28 -19.44
C LEU A 566 -7.62 -35.55 -18.60
N ASN A 567 -8.87 -35.93 -18.33
CA ASN A 567 -9.20 -37.15 -17.59
C ASN A 567 -8.87 -38.44 -18.36
N ALA A 568 -8.68 -38.35 -19.68
CA ALA A 568 -8.20 -39.46 -20.50
C ALA A 568 -6.69 -39.71 -20.37
N PHE A 569 -5.93 -38.82 -19.71
CA PHE A 569 -4.51 -39.04 -19.46
C PHE A 569 -4.25 -40.27 -18.58
N SER A 570 -3.19 -40.99 -18.93
CA SER A 570 -2.74 -42.19 -18.23
C SER A 570 -1.22 -42.14 -18.01
N GLY A 571 -0.67 -43.12 -17.28
CA GLY A 571 0.76 -43.18 -16.97
C GLY A 571 1.25 -41.93 -16.22
N GLU A 572 2.40 -41.38 -16.63
CA GLU A 572 3.00 -40.19 -16.01
C GLU A 572 2.10 -38.94 -16.06
N LEU A 573 1.17 -38.86 -17.01
CA LEU A 573 0.29 -37.71 -17.19
C LEU A 573 -1.00 -37.78 -16.37
N LYS A 574 -1.30 -38.93 -15.77
CA LYS A 574 -2.50 -39.11 -14.96
C LYS A 574 -2.52 -38.09 -13.81
N GLY A 575 -3.66 -37.43 -13.63
CA GLY A 575 -3.78 -36.34 -12.68
C GLY A 575 -5.22 -36.01 -12.33
N THR A 576 -5.39 -34.90 -11.63
CA THR A 576 -6.68 -34.44 -11.11
C THR A 576 -6.92 -33.00 -11.54
N TYR A 577 -8.15 -32.71 -11.97
CA TYR A 577 -8.63 -31.36 -12.25
C TYR A 577 -9.29 -30.75 -11.01
N TYR A 578 -8.98 -29.48 -10.76
CA TYR A 578 -9.52 -28.69 -9.65
C TYR A 578 -10.18 -27.41 -10.23
N PRO A 579 -11.52 -27.32 -10.25
CA PRO A 579 -12.20 -26.09 -10.65
C PRO A 579 -11.93 -24.99 -9.62
N LEU A 580 -11.77 -23.75 -10.07
CA LEU A 580 -11.69 -22.59 -9.17
C LEU A 580 -13.05 -22.31 -8.51
N THR A 581 -14.15 -22.56 -9.21
CA THR A 581 -15.51 -22.49 -8.66
C THR A 581 -15.65 -23.48 -7.50
N GLY A 582 -15.95 -22.97 -6.30
CA GLY A 582 -16.11 -23.80 -5.10
C GLY A 582 -14.80 -24.28 -4.47
N MET A 583 -13.63 -23.85 -4.96
CA MET A 583 -12.33 -24.21 -4.36
C MET A 583 -12.19 -23.60 -2.96
N SER A 584 -11.87 -24.43 -1.96
CA SER A 584 -11.68 -23.96 -0.58
C SER A 584 -10.48 -23.02 -0.45
N LYS A 585 -10.53 -22.09 0.52
CA LYS A 585 -9.44 -21.15 0.79
C LYS A 585 -8.12 -21.85 1.12
N GLU A 586 -8.18 -22.94 1.88
CA GLU A 586 -7.02 -23.80 2.18
C GLU A 586 -6.38 -24.38 0.91
N THR A 587 -7.20 -24.86 -0.04
CA THR A 587 -6.70 -25.36 -1.33
C THR A 587 -6.07 -24.23 -2.15
N GLN A 588 -6.71 -23.06 -2.19
CA GLN A 588 -6.16 -21.89 -2.88
C GLN A 588 -4.80 -21.48 -2.30
N ASP A 589 -4.68 -21.44 -0.98
CA ASP A 589 -3.44 -21.05 -0.30
C ASP A 589 -2.32 -22.07 -0.57
N GLN A 590 -2.63 -23.37 -0.56
CA GLN A 590 -1.67 -24.41 -0.91
C GLN A 590 -1.24 -24.33 -2.38
N LEU A 591 -2.16 -24.16 -3.32
CA LEU A 591 -1.82 -24.02 -4.75
C LEU A 591 -1.07 -22.72 -5.04
N THR A 592 -1.33 -21.65 -4.28
CA THR A 592 -0.56 -20.40 -4.36
C THR A 592 0.88 -20.63 -3.88
N LYS A 593 1.05 -21.34 -2.75
CA LYS A 593 2.37 -21.69 -2.19
C LYS A 593 3.17 -22.60 -3.13
N ASP A 594 2.49 -23.48 -3.86
CA ASP A 594 3.12 -24.33 -4.88
C ASP A 594 3.43 -23.57 -6.18
N HIS A 595 3.05 -22.29 -6.29
CA HIS A 595 3.12 -21.46 -7.49
C HIS A 595 2.30 -22.01 -8.67
N PHE A 596 1.19 -22.70 -8.38
CA PHE A 596 0.29 -23.30 -9.37
C PHE A 596 -0.95 -22.47 -9.63
N LEU A 597 -1.44 -21.74 -8.62
CA LEU A 597 -2.67 -20.94 -8.76
C LEU A 597 -2.42 -19.65 -9.54
N PHE A 598 -3.29 -19.37 -10.50
CA PHE A 598 -3.41 -18.07 -11.17
C PHE A 598 -4.58 -17.26 -10.58
N ASN A 599 -4.58 -15.94 -10.78
CA ASN A 599 -5.59 -15.02 -10.23
C ASN A 599 -6.05 -13.98 -11.26
N ASP A 600 -6.99 -13.11 -10.88
CA ASP A 600 -7.63 -12.09 -11.71
C ASP A 600 -7.02 -10.68 -11.54
N SER A 601 -5.75 -10.58 -11.11
CA SER A 601 -5.13 -9.30 -10.76
C SER A 601 -4.48 -8.55 -11.93
N ASP A 602 -4.23 -9.20 -13.07
CA ASP A 602 -3.63 -8.53 -14.22
C ASP A 602 -4.62 -7.55 -14.88
N ARG A 603 -4.40 -6.26 -14.67
CA ARG A 603 -5.26 -5.19 -15.23
C ARG A 603 -5.30 -5.15 -16.77
N PHE A 604 -4.26 -5.62 -17.46
CA PHE A 604 -4.25 -5.67 -18.92
C PHE A 604 -5.20 -6.76 -19.40
N LEU A 605 -5.14 -7.96 -18.81
CA LEU A 605 -6.07 -9.05 -19.11
C LEU A 605 -7.48 -8.70 -18.68
N LYS A 606 -7.66 -8.09 -17.51
CA LYS A 606 -8.97 -7.59 -17.04
C LYS A 606 -9.60 -6.62 -18.03
N ALA A 607 -8.84 -5.64 -18.50
CA ALA A 607 -9.30 -4.67 -19.48
C ALA A 607 -9.53 -5.28 -20.88
N ALA A 608 -8.91 -6.43 -21.17
CA ALA A 608 -9.17 -7.21 -22.38
C ALA A 608 -10.33 -8.21 -22.20
N GLY A 609 -11.05 -8.22 -21.07
CA GLY A 609 -12.15 -9.17 -20.82
C GLY A 609 -11.71 -10.58 -20.37
N GLY A 610 -10.41 -10.82 -20.13
CA GLY A 610 -9.87 -12.12 -19.70
C GLY A 610 -10.53 -12.68 -18.43
N TYR A 611 -11.00 -11.81 -17.55
CA TYR A 611 -11.59 -12.15 -16.25
C TYR A 611 -13.10 -11.93 -16.17
N ASN A 612 -13.79 -11.80 -17.31
CA ASN A 612 -15.25 -11.77 -17.33
C ASN A 612 -15.81 -13.06 -16.69
N ASP A 613 -16.86 -12.94 -15.87
CA ASP A 613 -17.51 -14.07 -15.18
C ASP A 613 -16.59 -14.86 -14.25
N TRP A 614 -15.54 -14.24 -13.69
CA TRP A 614 -14.62 -14.94 -12.79
C TRP A 614 -15.32 -15.51 -11.54
N PRO A 615 -15.04 -16.77 -11.11
CA PRO A 615 -14.08 -17.74 -11.67
C PRO A 615 -14.70 -18.81 -12.59
N THR A 616 -15.88 -18.59 -13.15
CA THR A 616 -16.66 -19.59 -13.91
C THR A 616 -15.86 -20.22 -15.05
N GLY A 617 -15.85 -21.56 -15.14
CA GLY A 617 -15.16 -22.28 -16.21
C GLY A 617 -13.63 -22.28 -16.11
N ARG A 618 -13.04 -21.86 -14.98
CA ARG A 618 -11.59 -21.84 -14.76
C ARG A 618 -11.18 -22.95 -13.82
N GLY A 619 -10.00 -23.51 -14.05
CA GLY A 619 -9.44 -24.53 -13.17
C GLY A 619 -8.01 -24.89 -13.50
N ILE A 620 -7.47 -25.79 -12.69
CA ILE A 620 -6.10 -26.26 -12.79
C ILE A 620 -6.11 -27.79 -12.76
N PHE A 621 -5.45 -28.39 -13.74
CA PHE A 621 -5.09 -29.80 -13.71
C PHE A 621 -3.62 -29.95 -13.34
N PHE A 622 -3.27 -30.97 -12.57
CA PHE A 622 -1.89 -31.41 -12.42
C PHE A 622 -1.78 -32.91 -12.19
N ASN A 623 -0.69 -33.50 -12.68
CA ASN A 623 -0.39 -34.91 -12.46
C ASN A 623 0.06 -35.20 -11.02
N GLU A 624 0.07 -36.47 -10.63
CA GLU A 624 0.38 -36.90 -9.24
C GLU A 624 1.73 -36.36 -8.74
N ASN A 625 2.73 -36.29 -9.63
CA ASN A 625 4.08 -35.80 -9.30
C ASN A 625 4.24 -34.27 -9.41
N LYS A 626 3.19 -33.54 -9.78
CA LYS A 626 3.21 -32.09 -10.00
C LYS A 626 4.28 -31.63 -11.01
N THR A 627 4.61 -32.49 -11.98
CA THR A 627 5.57 -32.26 -13.05
C THR A 627 4.93 -31.89 -14.39
N PHE A 628 3.61 -32.05 -14.49
CA PHE A 628 2.79 -31.59 -15.61
C PHE A 628 1.51 -30.93 -15.11
N LEU A 629 1.20 -29.75 -15.64
CA LEU A 629 0.06 -28.93 -15.24
C LEU A 629 -0.63 -28.33 -16.46
N VAL A 630 -1.93 -28.09 -16.34
CA VAL A 630 -2.71 -27.34 -17.34
C VAL A 630 -3.55 -26.29 -16.61
N TRP A 631 -3.38 -25.02 -16.99
CA TRP A 631 -4.35 -23.98 -16.62
C TRP A 631 -5.44 -23.93 -17.69
N VAL A 632 -6.69 -23.97 -17.25
CA VAL A 632 -7.88 -23.93 -18.11
C VAL A 632 -8.51 -22.55 -17.99
N ASN A 633 -8.69 -21.88 -19.12
CA ASN A 633 -9.38 -20.59 -19.28
C ASN A 633 -8.79 -19.39 -18.49
N GLU A 634 -7.46 -19.32 -18.41
CA GLU A 634 -6.73 -18.18 -17.83
C GLU A 634 -6.58 -17.02 -18.84
N GLU A 635 -5.42 -16.88 -19.49
CA GLU A 635 -5.23 -15.95 -20.62
C GLU A 635 -5.63 -16.59 -21.95
N ASP A 636 -5.08 -17.79 -22.20
CA ASP A 636 -5.45 -18.66 -23.32
C ASP A 636 -6.43 -19.74 -22.83
N HIS A 637 -7.09 -20.46 -23.74
CA HIS A 637 -8.03 -21.52 -23.35
C HIS A 637 -7.32 -22.63 -22.56
N LEU A 638 -6.12 -23.00 -23.01
CA LEU A 638 -5.25 -23.95 -22.31
C LEU A 638 -3.81 -23.44 -22.26
N ARG A 639 -3.20 -23.56 -21.09
CA ARG A 639 -1.76 -23.37 -20.90
C ARG A 639 -1.17 -24.65 -20.33
N LEU A 640 -0.49 -25.40 -21.19
CA LEU A 640 0.14 -26.67 -20.84
C LEU A 640 1.55 -26.38 -20.34
N ILE A 641 1.94 -27.01 -19.24
CA ILE A 641 3.17 -26.73 -18.53
C ILE A 641 3.80 -28.04 -18.11
N SER A 642 5.04 -28.29 -18.55
CA SER A 642 5.87 -29.36 -18.03
C SER A 642 7.03 -28.75 -17.27
N MET A 643 7.29 -29.22 -16.06
CA MET A 643 8.41 -28.73 -15.23
C MET A 643 8.91 -29.75 -14.23
N GLN A 644 10.15 -29.56 -13.76
CA GLN A 644 10.74 -30.29 -12.63
C GLN A 644 11.98 -29.53 -12.12
N LYS A 645 12.54 -29.99 -11.00
CA LYS A 645 13.84 -29.52 -10.49
C LYS A 645 14.97 -29.98 -11.41
N GLY A 646 16.07 -29.23 -11.44
CA GLY A 646 17.25 -29.54 -12.26
C GLY A 646 17.15 -29.13 -13.73
N GLY A 647 18.14 -29.56 -14.52
CA GLY A 647 18.39 -29.13 -15.90
C GLY A 647 18.00 -30.12 -17.00
N ASP A 648 17.26 -31.19 -16.69
CA ASP A 648 16.84 -32.21 -17.66
C ASP A 648 15.72 -31.70 -18.58
N VAL A 649 16.11 -30.95 -19.61
CA VAL A 649 15.20 -30.43 -20.65
C VAL A 649 14.56 -31.56 -21.45
N GLY A 650 15.28 -32.68 -21.65
CA GLY A 650 14.82 -33.81 -22.46
C GLY A 650 13.57 -34.46 -21.89
N ALA A 651 13.59 -34.84 -20.61
CA ALA A 651 12.44 -35.43 -19.94
C ALA A 651 11.23 -34.47 -19.92
N ILE A 652 11.47 -33.19 -19.61
CA ILE A 652 10.43 -32.16 -19.54
C ILE A 652 9.76 -31.96 -20.90
N TYR A 653 10.55 -31.86 -21.96
CA TYR A 653 10.05 -31.65 -23.32
C TYR A 653 9.30 -32.88 -23.83
N LYS A 654 9.85 -34.09 -23.62
CA LYS A 654 9.17 -35.35 -23.98
C LYS A 654 7.80 -35.45 -23.30
N ARG A 655 7.72 -35.18 -21.99
CA ARG A 655 6.45 -35.17 -21.25
C ARG A 655 5.45 -34.15 -21.82
N LEU A 656 5.91 -32.94 -22.15
CA LEU A 656 5.05 -31.91 -22.75
C LEU A 656 4.50 -32.35 -24.10
N VAL A 657 5.34 -32.87 -25.00
CA VAL A 657 4.93 -33.29 -26.34
C VAL A 657 3.99 -34.49 -26.28
N THR A 658 4.25 -35.46 -25.39
CA THR A 658 3.32 -36.58 -25.15
C THR A 658 1.94 -36.08 -24.74
N ALA A 659 1.87 -35.09 -23.84
CA ALA A 659 0.60 -34.50 -23.43
C ALA A 659 -0.09 -33.73 -24.56
N ILE A 660 0.66 -32.96 -25.37
CA ILE A 660 0.12 -32.26 -26.54
C ILE A 660 -0.51 -33.26 -27.51
N LYS A 661 0.21 -34.32 -27.89
CA LYS A 661 -0.28 -35.35 -28.81
C LYS A 661 -1.54 -36.03 -28.30
N ALA A 662 -1.56 -36.39 -27.01
CA ALA A 662 -2.73 -37.00 -26.39
C ALA A 662 -3.96 -36.07 -26.36
N LEU A 663 -3.76 -34.75 -26.21
CA LEU A 663 -4.86 -33.79 -26.31
C LEU A 663 -5.33 -33.59 -27.75
N GLU A 664 -4.43 -33.57 -28.73
CA GLU A 664 -4.77 -33.42 -30.16
C GLU A 664 -5.56 -34.60 -30.73
N GLU A 665 -5.56 -35.76 -30.06
CA GLU A 665 -6.48 -36.87 -30.38
C GLU A 665 -7.94 -36.58 -30.01
N LYS A 666 -8.18 -35.62 -29.11
CA LYS A 666 -9.51 -35.30 -28.54
C LYS A 666 -9.97 -33.89 -28.85
N LEU A 667 -9.04 -32.95 -29.04
CA LEU A 667 -9.30 -31.53 -29.18
C LEU A 667 -8.71 -30.99 -30.49
N MET A 668 -9.45 -30.09 -31.13
CA MET A 668 -8.96 -29.35 -32.29
C MET A 668 -8.50 -27.96 -31.85
N PHE A 669 -7.25 -27.63 -32.15
CA PHE A 669 -6.68 -26.33 -31.79
C PHE A 669 -6.69 -25.34 -32.96
N ALA A 670 -6.93 -24.06 -32.66
CA ALA A 670 -6.88 -22.96 -33.61
C ALA A 670 -5.45 -22.76 -34.14
N ARG A 671 -5.28 -22.87 -35.45
CA ARG A 671 -4.00 -22.72 -36.14
C ARG A 671 -4.20 -22.04 -37.49
N ASP A 672 -3.29 -21.15 -37.83
CA ASP A 672 -3.17 -20.48 -39.13
C ASP A 672 -1.80 -20.82 -39.75
N ASP A 673 -1.74 -20.98 -41.08
CA ASP A 673 -0.51 -21.40 -41.75
C ASP A 673 0.59 -20.33 -41.74
N ARG A 674 0.22 -19.04 -41.66
CA ARG A 674 1.18 -17.92 -41.55
C ARG A 674 1.62 -17.71 -40.11
N LEU A 675 0.70 -17.87 -39.15
CA LEU A 675 0.88 -17.46 -37.75
C LEU A 675 1.14 -18.63 -36.78
N GLY A 676 0.99 -19.88 -37.21
CA GLY A 676 1.04 -21.04 -36.31
C GLY A 676 -0.19 -21.12 -35.41
N TYR A 677 -0.02 -21.62 -34.20
CA TYR A 677 -1.14 -21.70 -33.25
C TYR A 677 -1.58 -20.30 -32.83
N LEU A 678 -2.90 -20.08 -32.83
CA LEU A 678 -3.52 -18.82 -32.50
C LEU A 678 -3.77 -18.73 -30.99
N THR A 679 -3.49 -17.56 -30.42
CA THR A 679 -3.61 -17.27 -28.99
C THR A 679 -4.30 -15.93 -28.80
N PHE A 680 -4.78 -15.68 -27.58
CA PHE A 680 -5.47 -14.43 -27.26
C PHE A 680 -4.57 -13.21 -27.45
N CYS A 681 -3.30 -13.34 -27.08
CA CYS A 681 -2.29 -12.29 -27.21
C CYS A 681 -1.39 -12.53 -28.44
N PRO A 682 -1.22 -11.54 -29.35
CA PRO A 682 -0.37 -11.69 -30.56
C PRO A 682 1.10 -11.93 -30.24
N SER A 683 1.53 -11.66 -29.00
CA SER A 683 2.90 -11.95 -28.54
C SER A 683 3.17 -13.45 -28.41
N ASN A 684 2.14 -14.28 -28.30
CA ASN A 684 2.25 -15.71 -28.01
C ASN A 684 1.86 -16.61 -29.20
N LEU A 685 1.92 -16.10 -30.43
CA LEU A 685 1.69 -16.83 -31.68
C LEU A 685 2.85 -17.78 -32.04
N GLY A 686 2.68 -18.54 -33.13
CA GLY A 686 3.66 -19.47 -33.67
C GLY A 686 3.64 -20.81 -32.94
N THR A 687 4.79 -21.19 -32.39
CA THR A 687 4.92 -22.37 -31.51
C THR A 687 4.16 -22.21 -30.20
N THR A 688 3.90 -20.95 -29.79
CA THR A 688 3.46 -20.52 -28.46
C THR A 688 4.40 -20.97 -27.31
N LEU A 689 5.55 -21.55 -27.66
CA LEU A 689 6.44 -22.25 -26.75
C LEU A 689 7.29 -21.26 -25.96
N ARG A 690 7.38 -21.48 -24.66
CA ARG A 690 8.36 -20.86 -23.77
C ARG A 690 9.06 -21.94 -22.97
N ALA A 691 10.28 -22.25 -23.35
CA ALA A 691 11.23 -23.03 -22.57
C ALA A 691 12.03 -22.07 -21.68
N SER A 692 12.18 -22.42 -20.41
CA SER A 692 12.78 -21.57 -19.39
C SER A 692 13.52 -22.37 -18.32
N VAL A 693 14.57 -21.76 -17.75
CA VAL A 693 15.26 -22.25 -16.56
C VAL A 693 15.31 -21.17 -15.49
N HIS A 694 15.11 -21.55 -14.24
CA HIS A 694 15.53 -20.76 -13.09
C HIS A 694 16.99 -21.10 -12.79
N ILE A 695 17.89 -20.16 -13.04
CA ILE A 695 19.33 -20.39 -12.98
C ILE A 695 20.02 -19.35 -12.09
N LYS A 696 20.94 -19.82 -11.24
CA LYS A 696 21.80 -18.99 -10.39
C LYS A 696 22.97 -18.47 -11.22
N ILE A 697 22.99 -17.17 -11.49
CA ILE A 697 24.03 -16.49 -12.27
C ILE A 697 24.47 -15.16 -11.61
N PRO A 698 24.88 -15.16 -10.32
CA PRO A 698 25.20 -13.94 -9.59
C PRO A 698 26.37 -13.14 -10.20
N HIS A 699 27.29 -13.78 -10.93
CA HIS A 699 28.45 -13.09 -11.50
C HIS A 699 28.13 -12.45 -12.85
N LEU A 700 27.51 -13.19 -13.77
CA LEU A 700 27.12 -12.72 -15.10
C LEU A 700 26.04 -11.66 -15.00
N SER A 701 25.04 -11.85 -14.13
CA SER A 701 23.96 -10.87 -13.95
C SER A 701 24.42 -9.53 -13.37
N ALA A 702 25.56 -9.50 -12.66
CA ALA A 702 26.17 -8.28 -12.16
C ALA A 702 26.88 -7.46 -13.27
N ARG A 703 27.09 -8.04 -14.47
CA ARG A 703 27.73 -7.34 -15.58
C ARG A 703 26.78 -6.34 -16.24
N LYS A 704 27.33 -5.17 -16.61
CA LYS A 704 26.57 -4.11 -17.30
C LYS A 704 26.01 -4.56 -18.65
N ASP A 705 26.64 -5.54 -19.31
CA ASP A 705 26.27 -6.05 -20.63
C ASP A 705 25.34 -7.26 -20.59
N PHE A 706 24.93 -7.76 -19.41
CA PHE A 706 24.11 -8.98 -19.25
C PHE A 706 22.89 -9.03 -20.17
N LYS A 707 22.09 -7.95 -20.19
CA LYS A 707 20.89 -7.89 -21.06
C LYS A 707 21.24 -8.01 -22.55
N SER A 708 22.34 -7.39 -22.98
CA SER A 708 22.80 -7.47 -24.36
C SER A 708 23.36 -8.85 -24.72
N VAL A 709 23.96 -9.56 -23.75
CA VAL A 709 24.40 -10.95 -23.91
C VAL A 709 23.18 -11.85 -24.14
N CYS A 710 22.16 -11.77 -23.27
CA CYS A 710 20.92 -12.53 -23.46
C CYS A 710 20.29 -12.26 -24.83
N GLU A 711 20.22 -10.99 -25.26
CA GLU A 711 19.63 -10.63 -26.55
C GLU A 711 20.39 -11.22 -27.74
N LYS A 712 21.74 -11.22 -27.71
CA LYS A 712 22.58 -11.87 -28.74
C LYS A 712 22.35 -13.38 -28.78
N LEU A 713 22.09 -13.99 -27.63
CA LEU A 713 21.74 -15.41 -27.51
C LEU A 713 20.27 -15.70 -27.82
N LYS A 714 19.50 -14.70 -28.25
CA LYS A 714 18.04 -14.80 -28.48
C LYS A 714 17.25 -15.25 -27.24
N LEU A 715 17.78 -14.94 -26.07
CA LEU A 715 17.17 -15.21 -24.78
C LEU A 715 16.53 -13.96 -24.18
N GLN A 716 15.57 -14.17 -23.30
CA GLN A 716 15.00 -13.14 -22.44
C GLN A 716 15.25 -13.52 -20.98
N ALA A 717 15.75 -12.56 -20.19
CA ALA A 717 15.96 -12.68 -18.75
C ALA A 717 14.89 -11.91 -17.96
N ARG A 718 14.29 -12.55 -16.96
CA ARG A 718 13.27 -11.98 -16.04
C ARG A 718 13.61 -12.33 -14.58
N GLY A 719 12.99 -11.63 -13.62
CA GLY A 719 13.01 -12.04 -12.22
C GLY A 719 12.23 -13.34 -11.98
N ILE A 720 12.40 -13.93 -10.79
CA ILE A 720 11.91 -15.29 -10.47
C ILE A 720 10.39 -15.42 -10.31
N HIS A 721 9.66 -14.30 -10.24
CA HIS A 721 8.21 -14.27 -10.05
C HIS A 721 7.46 -13.78 -11.30
N GLY A 722 8.10 -13.79 -12.47
CA GLY A 722 7.46 -13.48 -13.76
C GLY A 722 7.84 -12.12 -14.35
N GLU A 723 7.04 -11.67 -15.31
CA GLU A 723 7.28 -10.41 -16.02
C GLU A 723 7.23 -9.23 -15.02
N HIS A 724 8.25 -8.37 -15.05
CA HIS A 724 8.40 -7.20 -14.18
C HIS A 724 8.82 -7.42 -12.71
N THR A 725 9.24 -8.63 -12.34
CA THR A 725 9.74 -8.92 -10.98
C THR A 725 11.25 -8.73 -10.86
N ALA A 726 11.74 -8.32 -9.68
CA ALA A 726 13.16 -8.20 -9.41
C ALA A 726 13.80 -9.59 -9.27
N SER A 727 15.07 -9.73 -9.63
CA SER A 727 15.85 -10.93 -9.34
C SER A 727 16.27 -10.92 -7.86
N GLU A 728 16.03 -12.00 -7.14
CA GLU A 728 16.55 -12.19 -5.77
C GLU A 728 17.77 -13.11 -5.81
N GLY A 729 18.83 -12.75 -5.07
CA GLY A 729 19.99 -13.61 -4.87
C GLY A 729 20.79 -13.98 -6.15
N GLY A 730 20.65 -13.24 -7.25
CA GLY A 730 21.31 -13.56 -8.51
C GLY A 730 20.65 -14.71 -9.29
N VAL A 731 19.40 -15.07 -8.97
CA VAL A 731 18.62 -16.07 -9.70
C VAL A 731 17.75 -15.38 -10.76
N TYR A 732 17.76 -15.92 -11.97
CA TYR A 732 17.00 -15.39 -13.11
C TYR A 732 16.19 -16.48 -13.80
N ASP A 733 15.02 -16.10 -14.32
CA ASP A 733 14.28 -16.86 -15.32
C ASP A 733 14.83 -16.51 -16.71
N ILE A 734 15.54 -17.47 -17.32
CA ILE A 734 16.11 -17.36 -18.66
C ILE A 734 15.29 -18.21 -19.62
N SER A 735 14.80 -17.60 -20.71
CA SER A 735 13.89 -18.27 -21.66
C SER A 735 14.15 -17.89 -23.11
N ASN A 736 13.70 -18.72 -24.07
CA ASN A 736 13.71 -18.35 -25.48
C ASN A 736 12.86 -17.08 -25.74
N LYS A 737 13.37 -16.16 -26.55
CA LYS A 737 12.65 -14.94 -26.94
C LYS A 737 11.72 -15.17 -28.12
N ARG A 738 12.14 -15.99 -29.10
CA ARG A 738 11.40 -16.25 -30.34
C ARG A 738 10.31 -17.29 -30.13
N ARG A 739 9.16 -17.07 -30.77
CA ARG A 739 8.03 -18.02 -30.82
C ARG A 739 7.51 -18.27 -32.23
N LEU A 740 7.62 -17.25 -33.10
CA LEU A 740 7.17 -17.26 -34.48
C LEU A 740 8.36 -17.41 -35.46
N GLY A 741 8.13 -18.04 -36.60
CA GLY A 741 9.15 -18.29 -37.63
C GLY A 741 10.23 -19.33 -37.28
N LEU A 742 9.92 -20.30 -36.41
CA LEU A 742 10.75 -21.46 -36.05
C LEU A 742 9.84 -22.58 -35.53
N THR A 743 10.31 -23.82 -35.54
CA THR A 743 9.57 -24.99 -34.99
C THR A 743 9.73 -25.10 -33.48
N GLU A 744 8.93 -25.96 -32.84
CA GLU A 744 8.98 -26.20 -31.40
C GLU A 744 10.34 -26.76 -30.98
N ILE A 745 10.88 -27.72 -31.73
CA ILE A 745 12.21 -28.29 -31.45
C ILE A 745 13.33 -27.26 -31.64
N GLU A 746 13.23 -26.37 -32.64
CA GLU A 746 14.18 -25.28 -32.85
C GLU A 746 14.15 -24.27 -31.69
N ALA A 747 12.97 -23.92 -31.20
CA ALA A 747 12.81 -23.01 -30.06
C ALA A 747 13.46 -23.57 -28.78
N VAL A 748 13.31 -24.87 -28.53
CA VAL A 748 13.96 -25.54 -27.39
C VAL A 748 15.48 -25.63 -27.60
N LYS A 749 15.95 -25.95 -28.82
CA LYS A 749 17.38 -25.96 -29.16
C LYS A 749 18.02 -24.58 -28.97
N GLU A 750 17.36 -23.50 -29.38
CA GLU A 750 17.84 -22.12 -29.14
C GLU A 750 17.96 -21.84 -27.64
N MET A 751 16.97 -22.25 -26.83
CA MET A 751 17.02 -22.09 -25.37
C MET A 751 18.20 -22.88 -24.77
N VAL A 752 18.33 -24.16 -25.11
CA VAL A 752 19.39 -25.06 -24.63
C VAL A 752 20.78 -24.50 -24.94
N ALA A 753 21.04 -24.15 -26.21
CA ALA A 753 22.33 -23.60 -26.62
C ALA A 753 22.64 -22.28 -25.90
N GLY A 754 21.64 -21.41 -25.75
CA GLY A 754 21.78 -20.16 -25.03
C GLY A 754 22.10 -20.36 -23.55
N VAL A 755 21.42 -21.29 -22.87
CA VAL A 755 21.65 -21.57 -21.44
C VAL A 755 23.01 -22.21 -21.21
N GLN A 756 23.47 -23.10 -22.10
CA GLN A 756 24.84 -23.65 -22.05
C GLN A 756 25.89 -22.53 -22.10
N GLU A 757 25.68 -21.54 -22.96
CA GLU A 757 26.57 -20.38 -23.05
C GLU A 757 26.49 -19.48 -21.82
N ILE A 758 25.29 -19.28 -21.24
CA ILE A 758 25.11 -18.56 -19.97
C ILE A 758 25.88 -19.25 -18.83
N ILE A 759 25.81 -20.58 -18.73
CA ILE A 759 26.56 -21.38 -17.73
C ILE A 759 28.06 -21.19 -17.91
N ARG A 760 28.54 -21.26 -19.16
CA ARG A 760 29.96 -21.05 -19.50
C ARG A 760 30.43 -19.67 -19.06
N LEU A 761 29.68 -18.61 -19.41
CA LEU A 761 30.00 -17.23 -19.08
C LEU A 761 29.94 -16.93 -17.58
N GLU A 762 29.03 -17.57 -16.84
CA GLU A 762 28.99 -17.47 -15.38
C GLU A 762 30.25 -18.05 -14.73
N LYS A 763 30.69 -19.23 -15.17
CA LYS A 763 31.91 -19.89 -14.69
C LYS A 763 33.19 -19.08 -15.02
N GLU A 764 33.22 -18.39 -16.16
CA GLU A 764 34.32 -17.45 -16.48
C GLU A 764 34.28 -16.18 -15.63
N SER A 765 33.08 -15.67 -15.36
CA SER A 765 32.89 -14.46 -14.57
C SER A 765 33.23 -14.68 -13.09
N SER A 766 33.05 -15.91 -12.57
CA SER A 766 33.43 -16.28 -11.20
C SER A 766 34.95 -16.37 -11.01
N THR A 767 35.70 -16.84 -12.01
CA THR A 767 37.17 -17.00 -11.96
C THR A 767 37.94 -15.70 -12.14
N THR A 768 37.36 -14.69 -12.79
CA THR A 768 38.01 -13.39 -13.04
C THR A 768 38.19 -12.55 -11.76
N LYS A 769 37.34 -12.73 -10.74
CA LYS A 769 37.51 -12.06 -9.43
C LYS A 769 38.68 -12.62 -8.60
N THR A 770 39.03 -13.89 -8.78
CA THR A 770 40.08 -14.55 -7.97
C THR A 770 41.50 -14.13 -8.35
N ARG A 771 41.71 -13.57 -9.55
CA ARG A 771 43.03 -13.04 -9.98
C ARG A 771 43.38 -11.66 -9.40
N SER A 772 42.41 -10.95 -8.82
CA SER A 772 42.61 -9.60 -8.23
C SER A 772 43.06 -9.62 -6.77
N CYS A 773 43.14 -10.77 -6.09
CA CYS A 773 43.56 -10.87 -4.69
C CYS A 773 45.00 -11.38 -4.46
N HIS A 774 45.83 -11.45 -5.51
CA HIS A 774 47.24 -11.90 -5.38
C HIS A 774 48.28 -10.88 -5.87
N VAL A 775 47.89 -9.61 -6.00
CA VAL A 775 48.85 -8.50 -6.07
C VAL A 775 48.30 -7.35 -5.23
N LEU A 776 48.59 -7.39 -3.93
CA LEU A 776 48.87 -6.24 -3.07
C LEU A 776 49.62 -6.73 -1.83
#